data_AF-A0A8T6FM91-F1
#
_entry.id   AF-A0A8T6FM91-F1
#
_cell.length_a   1.000
_cell.length_b   1.000
_cell.length_c   1.000
_cell.angle_alpha   90.00
_cell.angle_beta   90.00
_cell.angle_gamma   90.00
#
_symmetry.space_group_name_H-M   'P 1'
#
loop_
_entity.id
_entity.type
_entity.pdbx_description
1 polymer ?
#
loop_
_entity_poly.entity_id
_entity_poly.type
_entity_poly.pdbx_seq_one_letter_code
_entity_poly.pdbx_strand_id
1 'polypeptide(L)'
;MESTKELDAEAMLQIGVLDELVDAGGGYLADRHEAVRELAAIVEDAAVRLKGYDHFPWQEAIHAIAQLDVPMALACTKRWDVEGVVSLTELLPPLLRAGLSTGSLKPTQAAGLALFSDDAVELLAEAAAGEELPDGNPHQHALAEEAASFALTQGGRLSEHAMGKKDDHVHRRLVARQKEFLASLEARASVSPEEDDSDRPSAAVPTLREWDPATLVDSVLLQTTIDQQCEASRDLGVSASPAAHFEAARAAVPPSGRRQHLDALSAIHTGWSGSHAPKALIAAAEQWANSPAVEDWCRAALPEFVVVRFDALAGFLPYESKALLSALELLGLDAPQQCDVVFRGVERHVASLGSAALFGLAGLVARKLKAHEAAALAAWYVHRIASRLGATDLATSDVPRANTDAVAQFLFAYLGDCDLGLRWRAAHAIRSLARTGDIDTLRALVGEYNRRAEAPPRSTSGHYWLAAKLWFVIAWDRISAESPDVASEFGQTLLEIALDVDFPHLLVRSFAHDASLKLAATGHLSLADDVRAQLDAITNPLLPRISRRQPTSVFEPFGSVEEGRFRFDAMDTLPYWYEPLLRSFADLDMATFVSEAERWIIDKWGYSGDFSTARHVGPAGRFDVGSWALLSNRHGSIPTVEPLSTHLEWHAMWCAAGELLKTCALPKPAEEDWEDEWNALSTKVEREKLAGSPLWSADLRRPVPLQPNNWVSPSEDFEAWIQQISESYYRAEVLPEDVSHLVVVDAASDRRFQTTSETVRISSALVEPSTGGALLRALQTMADSWDYRLPQEGDEHEIKEVPFQLIGWLAEDWRDSGLDEKDPFRASTLTVVCRPGRLVSAACGLRRSPDGQPCWFTRDSEAPMFRFECWGGPLDDDEPYSMRRHVSGHRMLVTKEHLAGFLRAAQLDLIVEVEVSRREREARRRIGTQGDDQRKSRFARLYRLDSRGGIDIAEGRIGTWTGDCP
;
A
#
# COMPACT_ATOMS: atom_id res chain seq x y z
N MET A 1 -50.61 -6.34 14.02
CA MET A 1 -49.83 -7.31 13.21
C MET A 1 -49.46 -6.62 11.89
N GLU A 2 -48.74 -5.50 12.01
CA GLU A 2 -48.44 -4.56 10.93
C GLU A 2 -46.96 -4.12 10.97
N SER A 3 -46.17 -4.61 11.94
CA SER A 3 -44.75 -4.28 12.16
C SER A 3 -43.76 -5.30 11.56
N THR A 4 -44.23 -6.32 10.83
CA THR A 4 -43.38 -7.37 10.20
C THR A 4 -43.13 -7.12 8.70
N LYS A 5 -43.35 -5.89 8.23
CA LYS A 5 -43.15 -5.53 6.80
C LYS A 5 -41.80 -4.87 6.50
N GLU A 6 -41.03 -4.47 7.51
CA GLU A 6 -39.76 -3.76 7.32
C GLU A 6 -38.56 -4.70 7.55
N LEU A 7 -37.41 -4.40 6.91
CA LEU A 7 -36.15 -5.11 7.15
C LEU A 7 -35.67 -4.83 8.59
N ASP A 8 -35.28 -5.88 9.31
CA ASP A 8 -34.74 -5.84 10.68
C ASP A 8 -33.33 -6.45 10.74
N ALA A 9 -32.80 -6.71 11.94
CA ALA A 9 -31.47 -7.29 12.13
C ALA A 9 -31.31 -8.68 11.50
N GLU A 10 -32.40 -9.40 11.16
CA GLU A 10 -32.29 -10.66 10.42
C GLU A 10 -31.79 -10.44 8.99
N ALA A 11 -31.91 -9.23 8.42
CA ALA A 11 -31.43 -8.92 7.07
C ALA A 11 -29.94 -9.27 6.87
N MET A 12 -29.10 -9.08 7.89
CA MET A 12 -27.68 -9.46 7.86
C MET A 12 -27.52 -10.99 7.65
N LEU A 13 -28.31 -11.78 8.37
CA LEU A 13 -28.29 -13.24 8.24
C LEU A 13 -28.86 -13.70 6.90
N GLN A 14 -29.86 -12.98 6.38
CA GLN A 14 -30.46 -13.25 5.08
C GLN A 14 -29.46 -13.00 3.93
N ILE A 15 -28.65 -11.95 4.02
CA ILE A 15 -27.56 -11.67 3.07
C ILE A 15 -26.55 -12.82 3.05
N GLY A 16 -26.11 -13.31 4.21
CA GLY A 16 -25.20 -14.46 4.27
C GLY A 16 -25.76 -15.74 3.63
N VAL A 17 -27.07 -16.00 3.78
CA VAL A 17 -27.71 -17.15 3.10
C VAL A 17 -27.82 -16.93 1.59
N LEU A 18 -28.10 -15.70 1.15
CA LEU A 18 -28.13 -15.37 -0.27
C LEU A 18 -26.77 -15.56 -0.93
N ASP A 19 -25.69 -15.20 -0.24
CA ASP A 19 -24.33 -15.43 -0.71
C ASP A 19 -24.04 -16.91 -0.95
N GLU A 20 -24.32 -17.77 0.04
CA GLU A 20 -24.13 -19.24 -0.09
C GLU A 20 -24.98 -19.86 -1.21
N LEU A 21 -26.20 -19.34 -1.45
CA LEU A 21 -27.06 -19.79 -2.55
C LEU A 21 -26.53 -19.33 -3.92
N VAL A 22 -26.01 -18.12 -3.99
CA VAL A 22 -25.41 -17.55 -5.20
C VAL A 22 -24.07 -18.22 -5.51
N ASP A 23 -23.25 -18.52 -4.52
CA ASP A 23 -22.01 -19.28 -4.72
C ASP A 23 -22.30 -20.68 -5.26
N ALA A 24 -23.30 -21.37 -4.70
CA ALA A 24 -23.69 -22.71 -5.15
C ALA A 24 -24.37 -22.76 -6.53
N GLY A 25 -25.05 -21.68 -6.96
CA GLY A 25 -25.98 -21.72 -8.11
C GLY A 25 -25.99 -20.51 -9.04
N GLY A 26 -25.23 -19.45 -8.78
CA GLY A 26 -25.28 -18.16 -9.47
C GLY A 26 -25.19 -18.27 -10.99
N GLY A 27 -24.33 -19.18 -11.47
CA GLY A 27 -24.16 -19.49 -12.89
C GLY A 27 -25.42 -20.00 -13.61
N TYR A 28 -26.44 -20.47 -12.89
CA TYR A 28 -27.68 -21.01 -13.46
C TYR A 28 -28.88 -20.06 -13.33
N LEU A 29 -28.72 -18.86 -12.78
CA LEU A 29 -29.80 -17.87 -12.74
C LEU A 29 -30.14 -17.36 -14.15
N ALA A 30 -31.44 -17.38 -14.48
CA ALA A 30 -31.95 -16.96 -15.79
C ALA A 30 -31.96 -15.44 -16.01
N ASP A 31 -32.30 -14.66 -14.97
CA ASP A 31 -32.27 -13.19 -14.98
C ASP A 31 -31.31 -12.65 -13.92
N ARG A 32 -30.01 -12.75 -14.22
CA ARG A 32 -28.95 -12.32 -13.29
C ARG A 32 -28.98 -10.82 -13.03
N HIS A 33 -29.34 -10.02 -14.04
CA HIS A 33 -29.33 -8.57 -13.95
C HIS A 33 -30.48 -8.05 -13.06
N GLU A 34 -31.68 -8.62 -13.17
CA GLU A 34 -32.77 -8.27 -12.24
C GLU A 34 -32.43 -8.72 -10.81
N ALA A 35 -31.93 -9.95 -10.64
CA ALA A 35 -31.56 -10.47 -9.33
C ALA A 35 -30.44 -9.66 -8.65
N VAL A 36 -29.40 -9.26 -9.38
CA VAL A 36 -28.30 -8.47 -8.80
C VAL A 36 -28.75 -7.06 -8.42
N ARG A 37 -29.64 -6.45 -9.22
CA ARG A 37 -30.23 -5.15 -8.90
C ARG A 37 -31.07 -5.21 -7.63
N GLU A 38 -31.92 -6.24 -7.50
CA GLU A 38 -32.70 -6.47 -6.29
C GLU A 38 -31.80 -6.74 -5.07
N LEU A 39 -30.74 -7.55 -5.24
CA LEU A 39 -29.76 -7.84 -4.19
C LEU A 39 -29.04 -6.58 -3.71
N ALA A 40 -28.54 -5.74 -4.63
CA ALA A 40 -27.94 -4.46 -4.28
C ALA A 40 -28.91 -3.56 -3.51
N ALA A 41 -30.20 -3.54 -3.90
CA ALA A 41 -31.23 -2.77 -3.22
C ALA A 41 -31.42 -3.22 -1.76
N ILE A 42 -31.42 -4.54 -1.55
CA ILE A 42 -31.55 -5.16 -0.22
C ILE A 42 -30.38 -4.75 0.66
N VAL A 43 -29.15 -4.89 0.15
CA VAL A 43 -27.93 -4.56 0.90
C VAL A 43 -27.92 -3.09 1.30
N GLU A 44 -28.26 -2.19 0.38
CA GLU A 44 -28.26 -0.74 0.62
C GLU A 44 -29.33 -0.31 1.63
N ASP A 45 -30.57 -0.78 1.48
CA ASP A 45 -31.64 -0.45 2.43
C ASP A 45 -31.35 -1.05 3.81
N ALA A 46 -30.80 -2.27 3.88
CA ALA A 46 -30.36 -2.89 5.12
C ALA A 46 -29.24 -2.10 5.79
N ALA A 47 -28.21 -1.69 5.05
CA ALA A 47 -27.08 -0.92 5.58
C ALA A 47 -27.51 0.43 6.14
N VAL A 48 -28.45 1.12 5.47
CA VAL A 48 -28.99 2.39 5.96
C VAL A 48 -29.79 2.19 7.26
N ARG A 49 -30.65 1.17 7.33
CA ARG A 49 -31.49 0.90 8.50
C ARG A 49 -30.70 0.38 9.70
N LEU A 50 -29.67 -0.41 9.44
CA LEU A 50 -28.82 -1.05 10.45
C LEU A 50 -27.53 -0.26 10.69
N LYS A 51 -27.49 1.02 10.31
CA LYS A 51 -26.32 1.87 10.54
C LYS A 51 -25.92 1.88 12.03
N GLY A 52 -24.68 1.49 12.32
CA GLY A 52 -24.13 1.41 13.67
C GLY A 52 -24.34 0.06 14.38
N TYR A 53 -24.91 -0.95 13.71
CA TYR A 53 -24.81 -2.33 14.16
C TYR A 53 -23.44 -2.90 13.81
N ASP A 54 -22.85 -3.66 14.75
CA ASP A 54 -21.60 -4.37 14.53
C ASP A 54 -21.79 -5.53 13.53
N HIS A 55 -20.72 -5.87 12.79
CA HIS A 55 -20.63 -7.06 11.92
C HIS A 55 -21.61 -7.12 10.74
N PHE A 56 -21.90 -6.00 10.07
CA PHE A 56 -22.66 -6.04 8.82
C PHE A 56 -21.90 -6.87 7.75
N PRO A 57 -22.58 -7.78 7.03
CA PRO A 57 -21.94 -8.76 6.13
C PRO A 57 -21.57 -8.15 4.77
N TRP A 58 -20.66 -7.19 4.76
CA TRP A 58 -20.23 -6.50 3.53
C TRP A 58 -19.49 -7.42 2.57
N GLN A 59 -18.68 -8.34 3.10
CA GLN A 59 -17.88 -9.27 2.30
C GLN A 59 -18.76 -10.28 1.58
N GLU A 60 -19.74 -10.87 2.27
CA GLU A 60 -20.71 -11.79 1.70
C GLU A 60 -21.63 -11.08 0.70
N ALA A 61 -22.07 -9.86 1.02
CA ALA A 61 -22.89 -9.05 0.13
C ALA A 61 -22.19 -8.80 -1.22
N ILE A 62 -20.95 -8.32 -1.19
CA ILE A 62 -20.24 -7.98 -2.42
C ILE A 62 -19.75 -9.23 -3.17
N HIS A 63 -19.42 -10.31 -2.46
CA HIS A 63 -19.13 -11.60 -3.07
C HIS A 63 -20.32 -12.09 -3.90
N ALA A 64 -21.52 -12.12 -3.32
CA ALA A 64 -22.75 -12.51 -4.01
C ALA A 64 -23.05 -11.62 -5.23
N ILE A 65 -22.90 -10.30 -5.09
CA ILE A 65 -23.11 -9.36 -6.20
C ILE A 65 -22.09 -9.62 -7.33
N ALA A 66 -20.81 -9.82 -6.99
CA ALA A 66 -19.74 -10.06 -7.96
C ALA A 66 -19.85 -11.42 -8.68
N GLN A 67 -20.33 -12.46 -7.98
CA GLN A 67 -20.63 -13.76 -8.58
C GLN A 67 -21.72 -13.67 -9.66
N LEU A 68 -22.67 -12.73 -9.52
CA LEU A 68 -23.74 -12.52 -10.48
C LEU A 68 -23.35 -11.56 -11.60
N ASP A 69 -22.75 -10.41 -11.25
CA ASP A 69 -22.43 -9.32 -12.16
C ASP A 69 -21.31 -8.41 -11.61
N VAL A 70 -20.08 -8.62 -12.08
CA VAL A 70 -18.90 -7.82 -11.69
C VAL A 70 -19.07 -6.31 -11.96
N PRO A 71 -19.61 -5.86 -13.11
CA PRO A 71 -19.90 -4.44 -13.32
C PRO A 71 -20.75 -3.80 -12.22
N MET A 72 -21.83 -4.47 -11.80
CA MET A 72 -22.64 -4.00 -10.67
C MET A 72 -21.84 -4.00 -9.36
N ALA A 73 -21.03 -5.03 -9.11
CA ALA A 73 -20.18 -5.09 -7.93
C ALA A 73 -19.19 -3.91 -7.87
N LEU A 74 -18.54 -3.57 -8.98
CA LEU A 74 -17.63 -2.42 -9.05
C LEU A 74 -18.36 -1.09 -8.83
N ALA A 75 -19.57 -0.94 -9.39
CA ALA A 75 -20.39 0.24 -9.18
C ALA A 75 -20.85 0.39 -7.71
N CYS A 76 -21.32 -0.70 -7.09
CA CYS A 76 -21.67 -0.73 -5.67
C CYS A 76 -20.45 -0.43 -4.80
N THR A 77 -19.30 -1.05 -5.09
CA THR A 77 -18.06 -0.86 -4.34
C THR A 77 -17.62 0.59 -4.34
N LYS A 78 -17.54 1.20 -5.53
CA LYS A 78 -17.21 2.61 -5.67
C LYS A 78 -18.17 3.47 -4.85
N ARG A 79 -19.48 3.21 -5.00
CA ARG A 79 -20.49 4.05 -4.36
C ARG A 79 -20.44 3.97 -2.84
N TRP A 80 -20.36 2.76 -2.29
CA TRP A 80 -20.32 2.54 -0.84
C TRP A 80 -19.03 3.07 -0.21
N ASP A 81 -17.91 3.00 -0.92
CA ASP A 81 -16.65 3.62 -0.51
C ASP A 81 -16.72 5.15 -0.52
N VAL A 82 -17.21 5.75 -1.61
CA VAL A 82 -17.38 7.21 -1.71
C VAL A 82 -18.39 7.71 -0.67
N GLU A 83 -19.45 6.97 -0.36
CA GLU A 83 -20.40 7.33 0.70
C GLU A 83 -19.83 7.13 2.13
N GLY A 84 -18.62 6.56 2.25
CA GLY A 84 -17.97 6.29 3.54
C GLY A 84 -18.71 5.23 4.37
N VAL A 85 -19.42 4.32 3.70
CA VAL A 85 -20.20 3.27 4.37
C VAL A 85 -19.33 2.06 4.72
N VAL A 86 -18.44 1.69 3.81
CA VAL A 86 -17.49 0.56 3.96
C VAL A 86 -16.27 0.82 3.08
N SER A 87 -15.09 0.40 3.55
CA SER A 87 -13.82 0.65 2.85
C SER A 87 -13.55 -0.32 1.69
N LEU A 88 -12.75 0.12 0.72
CA LEU A 88 -12.23 -0.75 -0.35
C LEU A 88 -11.48 -1.98 0.16
N THR A 89 -10.75 -1.87 1.27
CA THR A 89 -9.99 -2.99 1.85
C THR A 89 -10.87 -4.16 2.22
N GLU A 90 -12.13 -3.91 2.61
CA GLU A 90 -13.10 -4.94 2.94
C GLU A 90 -13.82 -5.48 1.70
N LEU A 91 -14.14 -4.62 0.72
CA LEU A 91 -14.96 -4.99 -0.44
C LEU A 91 -14.20 -5.62 -1.60
N LEU A 92 -12.97 -5.17 -1.86
CA LEU A 92 -12.22 -5.62 -3.04
C LEU A 92 -11.77 -7.09 -2.97
N PRO A 93 -11.21 -7.62 -1.86
CA PRO A 93 -10.76 -9.00 -1.83
C PRO A 93 -11.83 -10.04 -2.25
N PRO A 94 -13.05 -10.04 -1.68
CA PRO A 94 -14.10 -10.95 -2.11
C PRO A 94 -14.58 -10.70 -3.55
N LEU A 95 -14.69 -9.44 -4.00
CA LEU A 95 -15.05 -9.10 -5.37
C LEU A 95 -14.06 -9.65 -6.38
N LEU A 96 -12.76 -9.47 -6.14
CA LEU A 96 -11.71 -9.92 -7.06
C LEU A 96 -11.65 -11.45 -7.15
N ARG A 97 -11.79 -12.15 -6.02
CA ARG A 97 -11.88 -13.62 -6.00
C ARG A 97 -13.09 -14.14 -6.77
N ALA A 98 -14.26 -13.53 -6.59
CA ALA A 98 -15.46 -13.86 -7.36
C ALA A 98 -15.27 -13.58 -8.86
N GLY A 99 -14.70 -12.42 -9.20
CA GLY A 99 -14.44 -12.04 -10.60
C GLY A 99 -13.45 -12.97 -11.31
N LEU A 100 -12.39 -13.41 -10.61
CA LEU A 100 -11.42 -14.38 -11.12
C LEU A 100 -12.02 -15.78 -11.26
N SER A 101 -12.74 -16.27 -10.25
CA SER A 101 -13.35 -17.61 -10.26
C SER A 101 -14.44 -17.77 -11.33
N THR A 102 -15.21 -16.71 -11.61
CA THR A 102 -16.21 -16.69 -12.68
C THR A 102 -15.63 -16.45 -14.07
N GLY A 103 -14.34 -16.09 -14.19
CA GLY A 103 -13.72 -15.64 -15.44
C GLY A 103 -14.22 -14.28 -15.94
N SER A 104 -14.93 -13.52 -15.10
CA SER A 104 -15.46 -12.20 -15.42
C SER A 104 -14.37 -11.12 -15.42
N LEU A 105 -13.35 -11.27 -14.57
CA LEU A 105 -12.16 -10.42 -14.55
C LEU A 105 -10.97 -11.17 -15.13
N LYS A 106 -10.21 -10.51 -16.02
CA LYS A 106 -8.90 -10.99 -16.43
C LYS A 106 -7.92 -10.90 -15.25
N PRO A 107 -6.92 -11.81 -15.14
CA PRO A 107 -5.83 -11.69 -14.16
C PRO A 107 -5.15 -10.31 -14.15
N THR A 108 -5.00 -9.68 -15.32
CA THR A 108 -4.45 -8.32 -15.47
C THR A 108 -5.32 -7.24 -14.84
N GLN A 109 -6.64 -7.34 -14.99
CA GLN A 109 -7.59 -6.42 -14.39
C GLN A 109 -7.61 -6.59 -12.87
N ALA A 110 -7.65 -7.83 -12.39
CA ALA A 110 -7.63 -8.13 -10.97
C ALA A 110 -6.34 -7.63 -10.30
N ALA A 111 -5.19 -7.78 -10.95
CA ALA A 111 -3.93 -7.27 -10.45
C ALA A 111 -3.89 -5.73 -10.38
N GLY A 112 -4.42 -5.03 -11.39
CA GLY A 112 -4.55 -3.57 -11.33
C GLY A 112 -5.46 -3.12 -10.17
N LEU A 113 -6.62 -3.76 -10.01
CA LEU A 113 -7.57 -3.43 -8.94
C LEU A 113 -7.06 -3.82 -7.54
N ALA A 114 -6.23 -4.85 -7.41
CA ALA A 114 -5.65 -5.26 -6.13
C ALA A 114 -4.82 -4.15 -5.48
N LEU A 115 -4.24 -3.24 -6.28
CA LEU A 115 -3.45 -2.09 -5.79
C LEU A 115 -4.27 -1.08 -4.97
N PHE A 116 -5.60 -1.20 -4.93
CA PHE A 116 -6.44 -0.39 -4.06
C PHE A 116 -6.52 -0.93 -2.61
N SER A 117 -6.08 -2.17 -2.38
CA SER A 117 -6.00 -2.78 -1.05
C SER A 117 -4.59 -2.67 -0.47
N ASP A 118 -4.48 -2.64 0.86
CA ASP A 118 -3.20 -2.79 1.55
C ASP A 118 -2.70 -4.25 1.56
N ASP A 119 -3.63 -5.20 1.45
CA ASP A 119 -3.36 -6.64 1.34
C ASP A 119 -3.18 -7.11 -0.11
N ALA A 120 -2.75 -6.20 -0.99
CA ALA A 120 -2.62 -6.46 -2.43
C ALA A 120 -1.67 -7.62 -2.76
N VAL A 121 -0.68 -7.93 -1.91
CA VAL A 121 0.32 -8.99 -2.16
C VAL A 121 -0.34 -10.34 -2.44
N GLU A 122 -1.29 -10.73 -1.58
CA GLU A 122 -1.96 -12.03 -1.69
C GLU A 122 -2.87 -12.06 -2.91
N LEU A 123 -3.62 -10.97 -3.15
CA LEU A 123 -4.51 -10.83 -4.30
C LEU A 123 -3.75 -10.82 -5.63
N LEU A 124 -2.59 -10.15 -5.68
CA LEU A 124 -1.69 -10.15 -6.83
C LEU A 124 -1.11 -11.54 -7.09
N ALA A 125 -0.73 -12.25 -6.02
CA ALA A 125 -0.24 -13.62 -6.10
C ALA A 125 -1.34 -14.59 -6.58
N GLU A 126 -2.55 -14.46 -6.07
CA GLU A 126 -3.74 -15.21 -6.51
C GLU A 126 -4.04 -14.93 -7.99
N ALA A 127 -4.03 -13.65 -8.42
CA ALA A 127 -4.23 -13.27 -9.80
C ALA A 127 -3.12 -13.82 -10.72
N ALA A 128 -1.85 -13.77 -10.29
CA ALA A 128 -0.73 -14.33 -11.04
C ALA A 128 -0.76 -15.87 -11.14
N ALA A 129 -1.36 -16.54 -10.14
CA ALA A 129 -1.57 -17.99 -10.14
C ALA A 129 -2.84 -18.42 -10.91
N GLY A 130 -3.72 -17.47 -11.23
CA GLY A 130 -4.97 -17.69 -11.97
C GLY A 130 -4.71 -18.13 -13.42
N GLU A 131 -5.30 -19.27 -13.77
CA GLU A 131 -5.15 -20.03 -15.02
C GLU A 131 -3.74 -20.64 -15.24
N GLU A 132 -3.67 -21.96 -15.45
CA GLU A 132 -2.54 -22.59 -16.14
C GLU A 132 -2.57 -22.18 -17.62
N LEU A 133 -2.32 -20.89 -17.91
CA LEU A 133 -1.93 -20.51 -19.27
C LEU A 133 -0.63 -21.28 -19.57
N PRO A 134 -0.51 -21.89 -20.77
CA PRO A 134 0.64 -22.72 -21.10
C PRO A 134 1.95 -21.97 -20.83
N ASP A 135 2.91 -22.66 -20.19
CA ASP A 135 4.25 -22.15 -19.85
C ASP A 135 4.78 -21.22 -20.96
N GLY A 136 5.04 -19.95 -20.61
CA GLY A 136 5.61 -18.94 -21.52
C GLY A 136 4.68 -17.81 -21.97
N ASN A 137 3.50 -17.61 -21.36
CA ASN A 137 2.69 -16.43 -21.64
C ASN A 137 3.34 -15.16 -21.04
N PRO A 138 3.75 -14.16 -21.85
CA PRO A 138 4.42 -12.94 -21.37
C PRO A 138 3.60 -12.17 -20.32
N HIS A 139 2.27 -12.25 -20.35
CA HIS A 139 1.40 -11.57 -19.40
C HIS A 139 1.50 -12.14 -17.97
N GLN A 140 1.63 -13.47 -17.82
CA GLN A 140 1.80 -14.09 -16.50
C GLN A 140 3.14 -13.76 -15.86
N HIS A 141 4.21 -13.70 -16.66
CA HIS A 141 5.51 -13.28 -16.17
C HIS A 141 5.49 -11.82 -15.68
N ALA A 142 4.83 -10.92 -16.43
CA ALA A 142 4.66 -9.53 -16.02
C ALA A 142 3.88 -9.41 -14.70
N LEU A 143 2.79 -10.16 -14.55
CA LEU A 143 1.99 -10.17 -13.32
C LEU A 143 2.77 -10.66 -12.11
N ALA A 144 3.58 -11.70 -12.29
CA ALA A 144 4.37 -12.22 -11.19
C ALA A 144 5.57 -11.33 -10.82
N GLU A 145 6.16 -10.60 -11.78
CA GLU A 145 7.17 -9.58 -11.48
C GLU A 145 6.56 -8.39 -10.73
N GLU A 146 5.33 -7.96 -11.07
CA GLU A 146 4.58 -6.95 -10.30
C GLU A 146 4.33 -7.43 -8.86
N ALA A 147 3.83 -8.65 -8.68
CA ALA A 147 3.62 -9.24 -7.36
C ALA A 147 4.91 -9.34 -6.54
N ALA A 148 6.02 -9.74 -7.18
CA ALA A 148 7.36 -9.79 -6.57
C ALA A 148 7.87 -8.41 -6.16
N SER A 149 7.73 -7.40 -7.03
CA SER A 149 8.10 -6.02 -6.73
C SER A 149 7.31 -5.45 -5.55
N PHE A 150 6.00 -5.70 -5.53
CA PHE A 150 5.12 -5.25 -4.45
C PHE A 150 5.48 -5.90 -3.11
N ALA A 151 5.70 -7.21 -3.08
CA ALA A 151 6.08 -7.93 -1.87
C ALA A 151 7.41 -7.44 -1.28
N LEU A 152 8.41 -7.22 -2.14
CA LEU A 152 9.72 -6.72 -1.73
C LEU A 152 9.69 -5.32 -1.12
N THR A 153 8.82 -4.45 -1.63
CA THR A 153 8.76 -3.04 -1.23
C THR A 153 7.85 -2.84 -0.03
N GLN A 154 6.71 -3.54 0.04
CA GLN A 154 5.72 -3.42 1.12
C GLN A 154 5.95 -4.40 2.30
N GLY A 155 6.96 -5.27 2.22
CA GLY A 155 7.33 -6.17 3.32
C GLY A 155 6.40 -7.36 3.51
N GLY A 156 5.52 -7.64 2.55
CA GLY A 156 4.66 -8.82 2.54
C GLY A 156 5.43 -10.09 2.18
N ARG A 157 5.00 -11.24 2.72
CA ARG A 157 5.55 -12.55 2.35
C ARG A 157 4.75 -13.11 1.17
N LEU A 158 5.42 -13.38 0.04
CA LEU A 158 4.79 -14.14 -1.04
C LEU A 158 4.68 -15.62 -0.67
N SER A 159 3.54 -16.23 -1.01
CA SER A 159 3.36 -17.67 -0.85
C SER A 159 4.29 -18.46 -1.77
N GLU A 160 4.74 -19.64 -1.35
CA GLU A 160 5.62 -20.50 -2.17
C GLU A 160 5.00 -20.91 -3.50
N HIS A 161 3.66 -20.97 -3.55
CA HIS A 161 2.90 -21.31 -4.75
C HIS A 161 2.99 -20.24 -5.83
N ALA A 162 3.20 -18.97 -5.48
CA ALA A 162 3.29 -17.85 -6.42
C ALA A 162 4.66 -17.69 -7.09
N MET A 163 5.71 -18.34 -6.56
CA MET A 163 7.08 -18.13 -7.05
C MET A 163 7.46 -18.95 -8.30
N GLY A 164 6.65 -19.93 -8.72
CA GLY A 164 6.99 -20.82 -9.84
C GLY A 164 8.29 -21.60 -9.64
N LYS A 165 8.56 -22.62 -10.45
CA LYS A 165 9.72 -23.53 -10.24
C LYS A 165 10.99 -23.16 -10.99
N LYS A 166 11.01 -22.09 -11.79
CA LYS A 166 12.22 -21.62 -12.52
C LYS A 166 11.86 -20.33 -13.28
N ASP A 167 12.51 -19.21 -12.95
CA ASP A 167 12.53 -18.06 -13.86
C ASP A 167 13.67 -17.08 -13.54
N ASP A 168 14.23 -16.47 -14.59
CA ASP A 168 15.50 -15.72 -14.60
C ASP A 168 15.37 -14.23 -14.21
N HIS A 169 14.21 -13.82 -13.68
CA HIS A 169 13.82 -12.42 -13.53
C HIS A 169 14.30 -11.77 -12.21
N VAL A 170 14.42 -10.44 -12.25
CA VAL A 170 15.14 -9.65 -11.24
C VAL A 170 14.41 -9.62 -9.90
N HIS A 171 13.11 -9.32 -9.87
CA HIS A 171 12.39 -9.18 -8.59
C HIS A 171 12.22 -10.53 -7.89
N ARG A 172 11.88 -11.60 -8.63
CA ARG A 172 11.81 -12.96 -8.06
C ARG A 172 13.15 -13.43 -7.46
N ARG A 173 14.28 -13.17 -8.12
CA ARG A 173 15.61 -13.46 -7.57
C ARG A 173 15.88 -12.70 -6.26
N LEU A 174 15.44 -11.44 -6.19
CA LEU A 174 15.57 -10.62 -4.97
C LEU A 174 14.68 -11.16 -3.84
N VAL A 175 13.46 -11.62 -4.12
CA VAL A 175 12.58 -12.27 -3.13
C VAL A 175 13.25 -13.53 -2.55
N ALA A 176 13.79 -14.38 -3.42
CA ALA A 176 14.49 -15.60 -3.00
C ALA A 176 15.69 -15.26 -2.10
N ARG A 177 16.51 -14.28 -2.50
CA ARG A 177 17.67 -13.81 -1.73
C ARG A 177 17.27 -13.25 -0.37
N GLN A 178 16.19 -12.47 -0.30
CA GLN A 178 15.67 -11.95 0.96
C GLN A 178 15.19 -13.08 1.88
N LYS A 179 14.50 -14.09 1.35
CA LYS A 179 14.06 -15.27 2.11
C LYS A 179 15.25 -16.04 2.69
N GLU A 180 16.27 -16.31 1.88
CA GLU A 180 17.51 -16.95 2.34
C GLU A 180 18.20 -16.15 3.44
N PHE A 181 18.28 -14.82 3.27
CA PHE A 181 18.83 -13.93 4.27
C PHE A 181 18.05 -13.96 5.59
N LEU A 182 16.72 -13.86 5.55
CA LEU A 182 15.88 -13.92 6.74
C LEU A 182 16.00 -15.27 7.46
N ALA A 183 16.01 -16.38 6.73
CA ALA A 183 16.27 -17.70 7.29
C ALA A 183 17.65 -17.80 7.96
N SER A 184 18.68 -17.14 7.39
CA SER A 184 20.01 -17.08 7.99
C SER A 184 20.04 -16.28 9.31
N LEU A 185 19.20 -15.25 9.44
CA LEU A 185 19.08 -14.49 10.69
C LEU A 185 18.37 -15.31 11.77
N GLU A 186 17.29 -16.02 11.42
CA GLU A 186 16.58 -16.92 12.34
C GLU A 186 17.51 -18.05 12.82
N ALA A 187 18.29 -18.65 11.91
CA ALA A 187 19.28 -19.66 12.28
C ALA A 187 20.35 -19.11 13.24
N ARG A 188 20.82 -17.86 13.05
CA ARG A 188 21.79 -17.22 13.96
C ARG A 188 21.19 -16.92 15.33
N ALA A 189 19.93 -16.51 15.40
CA ALA A 189 19.23 -16.29 16.66
C ALA A 189 19.09 -17.60 17.46
N SER A 190 18.78 -18.71 16.79
CA SER A 190 18.64 -20.03 17.42
C SER A 190 19.93 -20.67 17.96
N VAL A 191 21.11 -20.08 17.69
CA VAL A 191 22.43 -20.58 18.15
C VAL A 191 22.91 -19.89 19.44
N SER A 192 22.24 -18.83 19.90
CA SER A 192 22.37 -18.37 21.28
C SER A 192 21.69 -19.39 22.21
N PRO A 193 22.24 -19.70 23.39
CA PRO A 193 21.56 -20.50 24.39
C PRO A 193 20.46 -19.64 25.03
N GLU A 194 19.44 -19.30 24.26
CA GLU A 194 18.17 -18.90 24.82
C GLU A 194 17.43 -20.18 25.21
N GLU A 195 17.12 -20.22 26.50
CA GLU A 195 16.09 -21.07 27.05
C GLU A 195 14.88 -21.01 26.12
N ASP A 196 14.47 -22.20 25.69
CA ASP A 196 13.40 -22.48 24.77
C ASP A 196 12.07 -21.90 25.30
N ASP A 197 11.79 -20.61 25.08
CA ASP A 197 10.46 -20.00 25.37
C ASP A 197 9.43 -20.40 24.28
N SER A 198 9.83 -21.26 23.32
CA SER A 198 8.91 -21.99 22.43
C SER A 198 8.38 -23.28 23.07
N ASP A 199 8.96 -23.68 24.21
CA ASP A 199 8.43 -24.67 25.14
C ASP A 199 7.92 -23.95 26.40
N ARG A 200 7.13 -22.88 26.23
CA ARG A 200 6.00 -22.72 27.16
C ARG A 200 5.08 -23.89 26.84
N PRO A 201 5.05 -24.97 27.66
CA PRO A 201 3.88 -25.82 27.60
C PRO A 201 2.70 -24.86 27.75
N SER A 202 1.68 -24.96 26.88
CA SER A 202 0.34 -24.47 27.20
C SER A 202 0.14 -24.78 28.67
N ALA A 203 0.23 -23.76 29.55
CA ALA A 203 0.68 -23.92 30.93
C ALA A 203 0.17 -25.24 31.44
N ALA A 204 1.04 -26.27 31.50
CA ALA A 204 0.60 -27.66 31.62
C ALA A 204 -0.38 -27.67 32.77
N VAL A 205 -1.67 -27.81 32.44
CA VAL A 205 -2.71 -27.78 33.46
C VAL A 205 -2.24 -28.86 34.40
N PRO A 206 -1.98 -28.57 35.69
CA PRO A 206 -1.55 -29.63 36.57
C PRO A 206 -2.65 -30.67 36.47
N THR A 207 -2.36 -31.83 35.88
CA THR A 207 -3.23 -32.98 35.94
C THR A 207 -3.22 -33.33 37.41
N LEU A 208 -4.15 -32.74 38.16
CA LEU A 208 -4.23 -32.84 39.61
C LEU A 208 -4.44 -34.30 40.05
N ARG A 209 -4.79 -35.18 39.09
CA ARG A 209 -4.77 -36.63 39.15
C ARG A 209 -4.26 -37.23 37.84
N GLU A 210 -3.54 -38.35 37.94
CA GLU A 210 -3.28 -39.23 36.79
C GLU A 210 -4.60 -39.80 36.26
N TRP A 211 -4.70 -39.90 34.92
CA TRP A 211 -5.88 -40.47 34.27
C TRP A 211 -5.84 -42.00 34.36
N ASP A 212 -6.76 -42.57 35.15
CA ASP A 212 -6.99 -44.01 35.18
C ASP A 212 -7.76 -44.46 33.92
N PRO A 213 -7.29 -45.50 33.18
CA PRO A 213 -7.99 -46.02 32.01
C PRO A 213 -9.47 -46.37 32.24
N ALA A 214 -9.85 -46.81 33.45
CA ALA A 214 -11.25 -47.10 33.78
C ALA A 214 -12.11 -45.82 33.90
N THR A 215 -11.51 -44.71 34.34
CA THR A 215 -12.16 -43.39 34.41
C THR A 215 -12.39 -42.80 33.02
N LEU A 216 -11.48 -43.05 32.08
CA LEU A 216 -11.58 -42.53 30.71
C LEU A 216 -12.72 -43.17 29.91
N VAL A 217 -13.18 -44.36 30.27
CA VAL A 217 -14.20 -45.10 29.49
C VAL A 217 -15.57 -45.18 30.17
N ASP A 218 -15.72 -44.58 31.35
CA ASP A 218 -16.99 -44.51 32.09
C ASP A 218 -17.49 -43.06 32.13
N SER A 219 -18.70 -42.82 31.59
CA SER A 219 -19.28 -41.48 31.47
C SER A 219 -19.42 -40.73 32.81
N VAL A 220 -19.75 -41.43 33.90
CA VAL A 220 -20.02 -40.82 35.21
C VAL A 220 -18.70 -40.49 35.90
N LEU A 221 -17.73 -41.41 35.84
CA LEU A 221 -16.40 -41.17 36.40
C LEU A 221 -15.64 -40.09 35.62
N LEU A 222 -15.73 -40.09 34.29
CA LEU A 222 -15.13 -39.08 33.42
C LEU A 222 -15.69 -37.68 33.74
N GLN A 223 -17.02 -37.55 33.76
CA GLN A 223 -17.69 -36.28 34.08
C GLN A 223 -17.30 -35.77 35.47
N THR A 224 -17.39 -36.65 36.49
CA THR A 224 -17.07 -36.29 37.88
C THR A 224 -15.61 -35.86 38.04
N THR A 225 -14.69 -36.53 37.34
CA THR A 225 -13.25 -36.23 37.40
C THR A 225 -12.93 -34.90 36.72
N ILE A 226 -13.55 -34.61 35.57
CA ILE A 226 -13.40 -33.33 34.87
C ILE A 226 -13.95 -32.18 35.72
N ASP A 227 -15.15 -32.33 36.28
CA ASP A 227 -15.75 -31.31 37.14
C ASP A 227 -14.87 -31.02 38.37
N GLN A 228 -14.34 -32.07 39.03
CA GLN A 228 -13.39 -31.94 40.16
C GLN A 228 -12.08 -31.26 39.76
N GLN A 229 -11.52 -31.58 38.61
CA GLN A 229 -10.30 -30.93 38.13
C GLN A 229 -10.53 -29.46 37.78
N CYS A 230 -11.70 -29.11 37.25
CA CYS A 230 -12.08 -27.73 36.97
C CYS A 230 -12.27 -26.91 38.24
N GLU A 231 -12.93 -27.46 39.26
CA GLU A 231 -13.07 -26.83 40.58
C GLU A 231 -11.71 -26.62 41.25
N ALA A 232 -10.87 -27.65 41.29
CA ALA A 232 -9.55 -27.54 41.89
C ALA A 232 -8.62 -26.58 41.13
N SER A 233 -8.76 -26.43 39.80
CA SER A 233 -8.02 -25.42 39.03
C SER A 233 -8.44 -24.00 39.41
N ARG A 234 -9.74 -23.77 39.64
CA ARG A 234 -10.27 -22.48 40.12
C ARG A 234 -9.77 -22.15 41.51
N ASP A 235 -9.77 -23.12 42.42
CA ASP A 235 -9.29 -22.94 43.80
C ASP A 235 -7.78 -22.61 43.87
N LEU A 236 -7.01 -23.05 42.87
CA LEU A 236 -5.58 -22.75 42.73
C LEU A 236 -5.30 -21.42 41.99
N GLY A 237 -6.33 -20.69 41.55
CA GLY A 237 -6.17 -19.45 40.78
C GLY A 237 -5.62 -19.65 39.37
N VAL A 238 -5.66 -20.88 38.84
CA VAL A 238 -5.21 -21.21 37.49
C VAL A 238 -6.40 -21.14 36.54
N SER A 239 -6.33 -20.26 35.54
CA SER A 239 -7.36 -20.15 34.50
C SER A 239 -7.19 -21.25 33.45
N ALA A 240 -7.60 -22.49 33.79
CA ALA A 240 -7.65 -23.61 32.84
C ALA A 240 -9.05 -23.71 32.23
N SER A 241 -9.14 -23.69 30.90
CA SER A 241 -10.41 -23.90 30.21
C SER A 241 -10.83 -25.37 30.32
N PRO A 242 -12.12 -25.71 30.44
CA PRO A 242 -12.58 -27.10 30.47
C PRO A 242 -12.18 -27.91 29.24
N ALA A 243 -12.05 -27.24 28.09
CA ALA A 243 -11.56 -27.87 26.87
C ALA A 243 -10.16 -28.47 27.09
N ALA A 244 -9.30 -27.83 27.89
CA ALA A 244 -7.97 -28.32 28.22
C ALA A 244 -8.03 -29.61 29.07
N HIS A 245 -9.00 -29.74 29.99
CA HIS A 245 -9.18 -30.97 30.78
C HIS A 245 -9.70 -32.14 29.92
N PHE A 246 -10.63 -31.87 29.00
CA PHE A 246 -11.06 -32.86 28.00
C PHE A 246 -9.91 -33.28 27.06
N GLU A 247 -9.05 -32.33 26.67
CA GLU A 247 -7.87 -32.61 25.86
C GLU A 247 -6.83 -33.46 26.62
N ALA A 248 -6.58 -33.16 27.89
CA ALA A 248 -5.71 -33.95 28.75
C ALA A 248 -6.26 -35.39 28.93
N ALA A 249 -7.58 -35.53 29.11
CA ALA A 249 -8.24 -36.83 29.18
C ALA A 249 -8.05 -37.61 27.88
N ARG A 250 -8.30 -36.96 26.73
CA ARG A 250 -8.15 -37.52 25.38
C ARG A 250 -6.72 -38.00 25.12
N ALA A 251 -5.71 -37.24 25.52
CA ALA A 251 -4.29 -37.60 25.35
C ALA A 251 -3.91 -38.87 26.11
N ALA A 252 -4.59 -39.17 27.22
CA ALA A 252 -4.35 -40.36 28.04
C ALA A 252 -5.09 -41.62 27.55
N VAL A 253 -5.94 -41.54 26.52
CA VAL A 253 -6.73 -42.69 26.04
C VAL A 253 -5.87 -43.63 25.18
N PRO A 254 -5.70 -44.92 25.59
CA PRO A 254 -4.99 -45.89 24.78
C PRO A 254 -5.80 -46.28 23.52
N PRO A 255 -5.15 -46.73 22.43
CA PRO A 255 -5.84 -47.10 21.18
C PRO A 255 -7.00 -48.09 21.36
N SER A 256 -6.90 -49.02 22.31
CA SER A 256 -7.94 -50.01 22.63
C SER A 256 -9.17 -49.41 23.32
N GLY A 257 -9.04 -48.26 23.98
CA GLY A 257 -10.11 -47.58 24.73
C GLY A 257 -10.83 -46.49 23.95
N ARG A 258 -10.36 -46.12 22.75
CA ARG A 258 -10.88 -44.98 21.97
C ARG A 258 -12.39 -45.05 21.71
N ARG A 259 -12.89 -46.20 21.28
CA ARG A 259 -14.34 -46.40 21.04
C ARG A 259 -15.16 -46.22 22.32
N GLN A 260 -14.71 -46.82 23.43
CA GLN A 260 -15.40 -46.74 24.71
C GLN A 260 -15.34 -45.33 25.31
N HIS A 261 -14.27 -44.58 25.04
CA HIS A 261 -14.17 -43.16 25.40
C HIS A 261 -15.18 -42.30 24.62
N LEU A 262 -15.38 -42.55 23.32
CA LEU A 262 -16.41 -41.88 22.53
C LEU A 262 -17.82 -42.21 23.04
N ASP A 263 -18.07 -43.48 23.37
CA ASP A 263 -19.32 -43.91 24.02
C ASP A 263 -19.53 -43.15 25.35
N ALA A 264 -18.48 -43.05 26.18
CA ALA A 264 -18.53 -42.33 27.45
C ALA A 264 -18.83 -40.84 27.27
N LEU A 265 -18.14 -40.16 26.35
CA LEU A 265 -18.40 -38.75 26.02
C LEU A 265 -19.82 -38.56 25.47
N SER A 266 -20.32 -39.52 24.68
CA SER A 266 -21.64 -39.42 24.07
C SER A 266 -22.78 -39.44 25.10
N ALA A 267 -22.56 -40.07 26.26
CA ALA A 267 -23.53 -40.20 27.34
C ALA A 267 -23.51 -39.03 28.35
N ILE A 268 -22.57 -38.08 28.24
CA ILE A 268 -22.47 -36.92 29.13
C ILE A 268 -23.44 -35.83 28.66
N HIS A 269 -24.52 -35.62 29.42
CA HIS A 269 -25.62 -34.72 29.04
C HIS A 269 -25.93 -33.61 30.06
N THR A 270 -25.41 -33.71 31.28
CA THR A 270 -25.82 -32.86 32.41
C THR A 270 -24.68 -31.95 32.88
N GLY A 271 -25.05 -30.88 33.58
CA GLY A 271 -24.07 -29.96 34.15
C GLY A 271 -23.24 -29.21 33.10
N TRP A 272 -22.17 -28.57 33.57
CA TRP A 272 -21.31 -27.72 32.74
C TRP A 272 -20.34 -28.54 31.86
N SER A 273 -19.95 -29.73 32.29
CA SER A 273 -19.28 -30.72 31.45
C SER A 273 -20.16 -31.19 30.27
N GLY A 274 -21.48 -31.23 30.46
CA GLY A 274 -22.45 -31.57 29.42
C GLY A 274 -22.41 -30.64 28.21
N SER A 275 -22.18 -29.34 28.39
CA SER A 275 -22.13 -28.39 27.26
C SER A 275 -20.83 -28.46 26.45
N HIS A 276 -19.75 -28.99 27.03
CA HIS A 276 -18.43 -29.11 26.38
C HIS A 276 -18.17 -30.51 25.80
N ALA A 277 -18.83 -31.55 26.32
CA ALA A 277 -18.68 -32.93 25.86
C ALA A 277 -18.90 -33.14 24.35
N PRO A 278 -19.88 -32.49 23.67
CA PRO A 278 -20.02 -32.64 22.21
C PRO A 278 -18.80 -32.17 21.43
N LYS A 279 -18.23 -31.01 21.79
CA LYS A 279 -17.02 -30.49 21.12
C LYS A 279 -15.81 -31.39 21.38
N ALA A 280 -15.66 -31.88 22.61
CA ALA A 280 -14.61 -32.84 22.97
C ALA A 280 -14.73 -34.17 22.20
N LEU A 281 -15.95 -34.65 22.01
CA LEU A 281 -16.23 -35.86 21.23
C LEU A 281 -15.82 -35.69 19.77
N ILE A 282 -16.22 -34.59 19.13
CA ILE A 282 -15.84 -34.32 17.73
C ILE A 282 -14.31 -34.20 17.60
N ALA A 283 -13.65 -33.45 18.49
CA ALA A 283 -12.20 -33.32 18.48
C ALA A 283 -11.46 -34.66 18.71
N ALA A 284 -12.04 -35.58 19.51
CA ALA A 284 -11.51 -36.92 19.69
C ALA A 284 -11.69 -37.79 18.44
N ALA A 285 -12.85 -37.70 17.78
CA ALA A 285 -13.14 -38.42 16.55
C ALA A 285 -12.23 -37.96 15.38
N GLU A 286 -11.98 -36.65 15.24
CA GLU A 286 -11.04 -36.10 14.24
C GLU A 286 -9.61 -36.59 14.49
N GLN A 287 -9.11 -36.46 15.72
CA GLN A 287 -7.73 -36.87 16.05
C GLN A 287 -7.50 -38.37 15.82
N TRP A 288 -8.55 -39.19 15.94
CA TRP A 288 -8.47 -40.64 15.80
C TRP A 288 -9.11 -41.16 14.50
N ALA A 289 -9.36 -40.30 13.51
CA ALA A 289 -10.02 -40.65 12.25
C ALA A 289 -9.33 -41.81 11.51
N ASN A 290 -8.00 -41.97 11.66
CA ASN A 290 -7.23 -43.06 11.07
C ASN A 290 -7.45 -44.44 11.73
N SER A 291 -8.32 -44.56 12.74
CA SER A 291 -8.61 -45.81 13.44
C SER A 291 -9.91 -46.44 12.91
N PRO A 292 -9.88 -47.68 12.38
CA PRO A 292 -11.08 -48.35 11.86
C PRO A 292 -12.21 -48.47 12.90
N ALA A 293 -11.86 -48.65 14.18
CA ALA A 293 -12.84 -48.75 15.25
C ALA A 293 -13.57 -47.42 15.54
N VAL A 294 -12.90 -46.29 15.29
CA VAL A 294 -13.48 -44.94 15.42
C VAL A 294 -14.29 -44.61 14.18
N GLU A 295 -13.79 -44.95 12.98
CA GLU A 295 -14.54 -44.80 11.73
C GLU A 295 -15.88 -45.56 11.74
N ASP A 296 -15.86 -46.82 12.21
CA ASP A 296 -17.07 -47.63 12.37
C ASP A 296 -18.03 -47.04 13.41
N TRP A 297 -17.49 -46.45 14.49
CA TRP A 297 -18.28 -45.76 15.49
C TRP A 297 -18.93 -44.50 14.92
N CYS A 298 -18.17 -43.70 14.16
CA CYS A 298 -18.69 -42.51 13.47
C CYS A 298 -19.81 -42.87 12.50
N ARG A 299 -19.69 -43.96 11.73
CA ARG A 299 -20.77 -44.41 10.85
C ARG A 299 -22.02 -44.90 11.60
N ALA A 300 -21.85 -45.55 12.75
CA ALA A 300 -22.97 -46.21 13.45
C ALA A 300 -23.69 -45.33 14.49
N ALA A 301 -22.96 -44.50 15.22
CA ALA A 301 -23.47 -43.79 16.41
C ALA A 301 -23.49 -42.27 16.25
N LEU A 302 -22.56 -41.68 15.49
CA LEU A 302 -22.46 -40.23 15.33
C LEU A 302 -23.69 -39.56 14.69
N PRO A 303 -24.39 -40.14 13.69
CA PRO A 303 -25.58 -39.48 13.11
C PRO A 303 -26.67 -39.22 14.15
N GLU A 304 -27.00 -40.21 14.98
CA GLU A 304 -28.00 -40.05 16.05
C GLU A 304 -27.49 -39.15 17.17
N PHE A 305 -26.19 -39.20 17.50
CA PHE A 305 -25.61 -38.28 18.46
C PHE A 305 -25.74 -36.82 18.01
N VAL A 306 -25.45 -36.52 16.74
CA VAL A 306 -25.59 -35.18 16.16
C VAL A 306 -27.04 -34.71 16.25
N VAL A 307 -28.03 -35.56 15.95
CA VAL A 307 -29.46 -35.22 16.08
C VAL A 307 -29.84 -34.95 17.53
N VAL A 308 -29.37 -35.75 18.49
CA VAL A 308 -29.69 -35.62 19.93
C VAL A 308 -29.04 -34.40 20.58
N ARG A 309 -27.86 -34.02 20.12
CA ARG A 309 -27.04 -32.92 20.67
C ARG A 309 -26.94 -31.73 19.71
N PHE A 310 -27.94 -31.60 18.85
CA PHE A 310 -27.91 -30.65 17.74
C PHE A 310 -27.87 -29.20 18.21
N ASP A 311 -28.59 -28.87 19.28
CA ASP A 311 -28.57 -27.55 19.93
C ASP A 311 -27.18 -27.12 20.40
N ALA A 312 -26.42 -28.02 21.02
CA ALA A 312 -25.07 -27.76 21.50
C ALA A 312 -24.04 -27.64 20.37
N LEU A 313 -24.28 -28.31 19.24
CA LEU A 313 -23.40 -28.28 18.06
C LEU A 313 -23.71 -27.11 17.13
N ALA A 314 -24.99 -26.75 16.95
CA ALA A 314 -25.46 -25.74 16.00
C ALA A 314 -25.73 -24.37 16.64
N GLY A 315 -25.89 -24.28 17.96
CA GLY A 315 -26.31 -23.05 18.65
C GLY A 315 -25.36 -21.85 18.46
N PHE A 316 -24.09 -22.09 18.15
CA PHE A 316 -23.07 -21.07 17.89
C PHE A 316 -22.52 -21.11 16.45
N LEU A 317 -23.26 -21.72 15.52
CA LEU A 317 -22.85 -21.84 14.12
C LEU A 317 -22.47 -20.50 13.46
N PRO A 318 -23.18 -19.38 13.71
CA PRO A 318 -22.82 -18.07 13.14
C PRO A 318 -21.53 -17.45 13.70
N TYR A 319 -21.03 -17.95 14.84
CA TYR A 319 -19.83 -17.45 15.52
C TYR A 319 -18.67 -18.44 15.37
N GLU A 320 -18.50 -19.02 14.18
CA GLU A 320 -17.40 -19.92 13.80
C GLU A 320 -17.30 -21.25 14.57
N SER A 321 -18.41 -21.82 15.05
CA SER A 321 -18.34 -23.17 15.64
C SER A 321 -18.16 -24.25 14.56
N LYS A 322 -16.90 -24.67 14.32
CA LYS A 322 -16.55 -25.78 13.39
C LYS A 322 -17.12 -27.14 13.80
N ALA A 323 -17.60 -27.30 15.03
CA ALA A 323 -17.99 -28.59 15.59
C ALA A 323 -19.08 -29.32 14.80
N LEU A 324 -20.10 -28.60 14.29
CA LEU A 324 -21.13 -29.23 13.44
C LEU A 324 -20.59 -29.61 12.06
N LEU A 325 -19.77 -28.74 11.45
CA LEU A 325 -19.15 -29.01 10.14
C LEU A 325 -18.26 -30.25 10.20
N SER A 326 -17.34 -30.28 11.17
CA SER A 326 -16.50 -31.43 11.49
C SER A 326 -17.32 -32.70 11.74
N ALA A 327 -18.41 -32.59 12.51
CA ALA A 327 -19.28 -33.73 12.77
C ALA A 327 -19.89 -34.29 11.48
N LEU A 328 -20.37 -33.43 10.58
CA LEU A 328 -20.97 -33.83 9.30
C LEU A 328 -19.94 -34.47 8.36
N GLU A 329 -18.71 -33.95 8.31
CA GLU A 329 -17.61 -34.54 7.55
C GLU A 329 -17.27 -35.96 8.05
N LEU A 330 -17.21 -36.14 9.37
CA LEU A 330 -16.94 -37.44 10.01
C LEU A 330 -18.04 -38.49 9.78
N LEU A 331 -19.26 -38.10 9.37
CA LEU A 331 -20.34 -39.06 9.08
C LEU A 331 -20.01 -39.92 7.85
N GLY A 332 -19.20 -39.41 6.91
CA GLY A 332 -18.93 -40.09 5.63
C GLY A 332 -20.17 -40.35 4.77
N LEU A 333 -21.24 -39.57 4.99
CA LEU A 333 -22.53 -39.65 4.28
C LEU A 333 -22.54 -38.75 3.04
N ASP A 334 -23.43 -39.04 2.09
CA ASP A 334 -23.66 -38.14 0.96
C ASP A 334 -24.40 -36.85 1.37
N ALA A 335 -24.38 -35.83 0.51
CA ALA A 335 -24.97 -34.54 0.81
C ALA A 335 -26.48 -34.62 1.18
N PRO A 336 -27.35 -35.36 0.47
CA PRO A 336 -28.74 -35.57 0.88
C PRO A 336 -28.91 -36.19 2.28
N GLN A 337 -28.11 -37.20 2.61
CA GLN A 337 -28.15 -37.85 3.92
C GLN A 337 -27.66 -36.94 5.05
N GLN A 338 -26.64 -36.10 4.78
CA GLN A 338 -26.21 -35.06 5.72
C GLN A 338 -27.31 -34.02 5.95
N CYS A 339 -28.02 -33.60 4.89
CA CYS A 339 -29.17 -32.71 5.02
C CYS A 339 -30.30 -33.34 5.85
N ASP A 340 -30.57 -34.65 5.70
CA ASP A 340 -31.57 -35.35 6.52
C ASP A 340 -31.22 -35.30 8.02
N VAL A 341 -29.94 -35.54 8.37
CA VAL A 341 -29.46 -35.41 9.76
C VAL A 341 -29.68 -33.99 10.29
N VAL A 342 -29.37 -32.97 9.48
CA VAL A 342 -29.62 -31.57 9.83
C VAL A 342 -31.12 -31.29 10.04
N PHE A 343 -31.98 -31.74 9.14
CA PHE A 343 -33.43 -31.54 9.26
C PHE A 343 -34.02 -32.23 10.49
N ARG A 344 -33.60 -33.46 10.79
CA ARG A 344 -34.00 -34.19 12.00
C ARG A 344 -33.52 -33.48 13.27
N GLY A 345 -32.31 -32.93 13.25
CA GLY A 345 -31.76 -32.11 14.34
C GLY A 345 -32.58 -30.83 14.56
N VAL A 346 -32.90 -30.10 13.48
CA VAL A 346 -33.76 -28.91 13.53
C VAL A 346 -35.14 -29.26 14.05
N GLU A 347 -35.80 -30.30 13.52
CA GLU A 347 -37.14 -30.73 13.95
C GLU A 347 -37.19 -30.98 15.46
N ARG A 348 -36.15 -31.64 16.00
CA ARG A 348 -36.04 -31.97 17.42
C ARG A 348 -35.74 -30.76 18.31
N HIS A 349 -34.96 -29.79 17.82
CA HIS A 349 -34.40 -28.69 18.63
C HIS A 349 -34.89 -27.30 18.22
N VAL A 350 -35.88 -27.16 17.32
CA VAL A 350 -36.34 -25.87 16.76
C VAL A 350 -36.68 -24.83 17.82
N ALA A 351 -37.26 -25.24 18.96
CA ALA A 351 -37.64 -24.34 20.05
C ALA A 351 -36.43 -23.75 20.81
N SER A 352 -35.26 -24.37 20.71
CA SER A 352 -34.01 -23.91 21.34
C SER A 352 -33.08 -23.15 20.37
N LEU A 353 -33.37 -23.16 19.07
CA LEU A 353 -32.55 -22.51 18.05
C LEU A 353 -33.02 -21.07 17.82
N GLY A 354 -32.10 -20.11 17.94
CA GLY A 354 -32.35 -18.72 17.55
C GLY A 354 -32.34 -18.53 16.03
N SER A 355 -32.79 -17.36 15.55
CA SER A 355 -32.81 -17.01 14.13
C SER A 355 -31.43 -17.14 13.48
N ALA A 356 -30.38 -16.67 14.14
CA ALA A 356 -29.00 -16.79 13.67
C ALA A 356 -28.57 -18.25 13.39
N ALA A 357 -28.90 -19.18 14.30
CA ALA A 357 -28.61 -20.59 14.10
C ALA A 357 -29.42 -21.19 12.94
N LEU A 358 -30.69 -20.81 12.79
CA LEU A 358 -31.54 -21.29 11.69
C LEU A 358 -31.06 -20.79 10.32
N PHE A 359 -30.64 -19.53 10.20
CA PHE A 359 -30.07 -18.99 8.97
C PHE A 359 -28.71 -19.61 8.65
N GLY A 360 -27.83 -19.80 9.65
CA GLY A 360 -26.57 -20.51 9.45
C GLY A 360 -26.78 -21.95 8.93
N LEU A 361 -27.80 -22.64 9.44
CA LEU A 361 -28.18 -23.97 8.95
C LEU A 361 -28.76 -23.94 7.53
N ALA A 362 -29.51 -22.88 7.18
CA ALA A 362 -29.98 -22.69 5.81
C ALA A 362 -28.81 -22.49 4.84
N GLY A 363 -27.80 -21.69 5.20
CA GLY A 363 -26.56 -21.53 4.41
C GLY A 363 -25.77 -22.83 4.26
N LEU A 364 -25.69 -23.64 5.32
CA LEU A 364 -25.08 -24.98 5.27
C LEU A 364 -25.82 -25.90 4.28
N VAL A 365 -27.15 -25.88 4.29
CA VAL A 365 -27.96 -26.67 3.35
C VAL A 365 -27.81 -26.13 1.93
N ALA A 366 -27.74 -24.80 1.75
CA ALA A 366 -27.54 -24.16 0.45
C ALA A 366 -26.29 -24.69 -0.27
N ARG A 367 -25.15 -24.82 0.43
CA ARG A 367 -23.90 -25.41 -0.09
C ARG A 367 -24.02 -26.85 -0.58
N LYS A 368 -25.07 -27.57 -0.18
CA LYS A 368 -25.31 -28.98 -0.52
C LYS A 368 -26.37 -29.16 -1.60
N LEU A 369 -27.02 -28.07 -2.04
CA LEU A 369 -28.00 -28.10 -3.13
C LEU A 369 -27.32 -28.31 -4.48
N LYS A 370 -28.07 -28.83 -5.45
CA LYS A 370 -27.61 -28.81 -6.85
C LYS A 370 -27.68 -27.38 -7.37
N ALA A 371 -26.76 -27.01 -8.27
CA ALA A 371 -26.64 -25.63 -8.75
C ALA A 371 -27.93 -25.02 -9.31
N HIS A 372 -28.78 -25.80 -10.02
CA HIS A 372 -30.07 -25.32 -10.52
C HIS A 372 -31.14 -25.15 -9.41
N GLU A 373 -31.09 -25.97 -8.36
CA GLU A 373 -31.98 -25.86 -7.20
C GLU A 373 -31.59 -24.63 -6.37
N ALA A 374 -30.29 -24.43 -6.16
CA ALA A 374 -29.73 -23.25 -5.51
C ALA A 374 -30.09 -21.96 -6.28
N ALA A 375 -29.93 -21.94 -7.60
CA ALA A 375 -30.29 -20.80 -8.44
C ALA A 375 -31.77 -20.43 -8.35
N ALA A 376 -32.66 -21.43 -8.42
CA ALA A 376 -34.10 -21.21 -8.31
C ALA A 376 -34.50 -20.68 -6.93
N LEU A 377 -33.87 -21.20 -5.87
CA LEU A 377 -34.09 -20.75 -4.50
C LEU A 377 -33.54 -19.33 -4.28
N ALA A 378 -32.35 -19.02 -4.80
CA ALA A 378 -31.75 -17.69 -4.78
C ALA A 378 -32.68 -16.66 -5.44
N ALA A 379 -33.11 -16.91 -6.67
CA ALA A 379 -33.99 -16.00 -7.41
C ALA A 379 -35.31 -15.74 -6.67
N TRP A 380 -35.94 -16.79 -6.14
CA TRP A 380 -37.15 -16.64 -5.32
C TRP A 380 -36.88 -15.84 -4.05
N TYR A 381 -35.75 -16.09 -3.39
CA TYR A 381 -35.47 -15.51 -2.09
C TYR A 381 -35.08 -14.02 -2.18
N VAL A 382 -34.25 -13.66 -3.16
CA VAL A 382 -33.94 -12.26 -3.51
C VAL A 382 -35.24 -11.50 -3.76
N HIS A 383 -36.08 -11.99 -4.68
CA HIS A 383 -37.34 -11.32 -5.01
C HIS A 383 -38.28 -11.21 -3.81
N ARG A 384 -38.35 -12.25 -2.97
CA ARG A 384 -39.14 -12.22 -1.75
C ARG A 384 -38.69 -11.13 -0.79
N ILE A 385 -37.39 -10.93 -0.62
CA ILE A 385 -36.87 -9.89 0.28
C ILE A 385 -37.04 -8.51 -0.37
N ALA A 386 -36.69 -8.37 -1.66
CA ALA A 386 -36.83 -7.13 -2.41
C ALA A 386 -38.28 -6.62 -2.46
N SER A 387 -39.28 -7.52 -2.51
CA SER A 387 -40.70 -7.15 -2.48
C SER A 387 -41.16 -6.43 -1.18
N ARG A 388 -40.33 -6.43 -0.14
CA ARG A 388 -40.55 -5.70 1.13
C ARG A 388 -40.03 -4.27 1.09
N LEU A 389 -39.16 -3.96 0.12
CA LEU A 389 -38.56 -2.65 -0.04
C LEU A 389 -39.58 -1.65 -0.63
N GLY A 390 -39.46 -0.38 -0.24
CA GLY A 390 -40.08 0.71 -0.99
C GLY A 390 -39.39 0.91 -2.34
N ALA A 391 -39.93 1.76 -3.22
CA ALA A 391 -39.22 2.15 -4.44
C ALA A 391 -37.91 2.85 -4.07
N THR A 392 -36.80 2.11 -4.13
CA THR A 392 -35.45 2.63 -3.94
C THR A 392 -34.95 3.14 -5.29
N ASP A 393 -34.58 4.42 -5.36
CA ASP A 393 -33.82 4.99 -6.48
C ASP A 393 -32.38 4.43 -6.42
N LEU A 394 -32.24 3.16 -6.78
CA LEU A 394 -30.96 2.61 -7.17
C LEU A 394 -30.55 3.31 -8.46
N ALA A 395 -29.52 4.15 -8.40
CA ALA A 395 -28.89 4.77 -9.56
C ALA A 395 -28.16 3.69 -10.40
N THR A 396 -28.91 2.76 -10.97
CA THR A 396 -28.43 1.58 -11.72
C THR A 396 -28.43 1.83 -13.23
N SER A 397 -28.87 3.00 -13.66
CA SER A 397 -29.01 3.35 -15.07
C SER A 397 -27.69 3.65 -15.79
N ASP A 398 -26.58 3.79 -15.07
CA ASP A 398 -25.26 4.19 -15.61
C ASP A 398 -24.14 3.14 -15.37
N VAL A 399 -24.53 1.90 -15.04
CA VAL A 399 -23.58 0.80 -14.86
C VAL A 399 -23.24 0.17 -16.22
N PRO A 400 -21.95 0.06 -16.60
CA PRO A 400 -21.56 -0.61 -17.84
C PRO A 400 -21.99 -2.07 -17.88
N ARG A 401 -22.23 -2.60 -19.08
CA ARG A 401 -22.56 -4.03 -19.26
C ARG A 401 -21.34 -4.90 -19.48
N ALA A 402 -20.24 -4.32 -19.98
CA ALA A 402 -19.02 -5.05 -20.24
C ALA A 402 -18.05 -4.89 -19.06
N ASN A 403 -17.40 -5.98 -18.68
CA ASN A 403 -16.47 -6.00 -17.55
C ASN A 403 -15.29 -5.03 -17.76
N THR A 404 -14.76 -4.98 -19.00
CA THR A 404 -13.69 -4.05 -19.40
C THR A 404 -14.09 -2.59 -19.21
N ASP A 405 -15.30 -2.22 -19.62
CA ASP A 405 -15.82 -0.84 -19.48
C ASP A 405 -16.05 -0.51 -18.00
N ALA A 406 -16.53 -1.47 -17.20
CA ALA A 406 -16.72 -1.29 -15.76
C ALA A 406 -15.40 -1.06 -15.02
N VAL A 407 -14.35 -1.82 -15.35
CA VAL A 407 -13.00 -1.61 -14.79
C VAL A 407 -12.46 -0.24 -15.20
N ALA A 408 -12.59 0.14 -16.46
CA ALA A 408 -12.18 1.46 -16.95
C ALA A 408 -12.90 2.61 -16.23
N GLN A 409 -14.23 2.52 -16.08
CA GLN A 409 -15.03 3.50 -15.36
C GLN A 409 -14.67 3.57 -13.87
N PHE A 410 -14.41 2.41 -13.24
CA PHE A 410 -13.95 2.35 -11.85
C PHE A 410 -12.61 3.07 -11.69
N LEU A 411 -11.62 2.75 -12.53
CA LEU A 411 -10.30 3.39 -12.48
C LEU A 411 -10.37 4.90 -12.76
N PHE A 412 -11.11 5.30 -13.80
CA PHE A 412 -11.26 6.72 -14.15
C PHE A 412 -11.91 7.54 -13.03
N ALA A 413 -12.90 6.96 -12.35
CA ALA A 413 -13.53 7.59 -11.20
C ALA A 413 -12.54 7.87 -10.06
N TYR A 414 -11.70 6.88 -9.73
CA TYR A 414 -10.70 7.04 -8.67
C TYR A 414 -9.53 7.96 -9.03
N LEU A 415 -9.25 8.20 -10.32
CA LEU A 415 -8.36 9.31 -10.72
C LEU A 415 -8.91 10.68 -10.30
N GLY A 416 -10.24 10.78 -10.09
CA GLY A 416 -10.93 11.96 -9.59
C GLY A 416 -11.39 11.85 -8.14
N ASP A 417 -10.87 10.93 -7.32
CA ASP A 417 -11.24 10.89 -5.89
C ASP A 417 -10.73 12.14 -5.16
N CYS A 418 -11.30 12.53 -4.02
CA CYS A 418 -10.74 13.62 -3.20
C CYS A 418 -9.43 13.21 -2.50
N ASP A 419 -9.21 11.92 -2.25
CA ASP A 419 -7.99 11.38 -1.64
C ASP A 419 -6.90 11.16 -2.69
N LEU A 420 -5.77 11.89 -2.55
CA LEU A 420 -4.64 11.76 -3.46
C LEU A 420 -4.01 10.36 -3.46
N GLY A 421 -4.08 9.65 -2.34
CA GLY A 421 -3.59 8.29 -2.23
C GLY A 421 -4.36 7.33 -3.15
N LEU A 422 -5.68 7.50 -3.24
CA LEU A 422 -6.51 6.73 -4.17
C LEU A 422 -6.27 7.11 -5.63
N ARG A 423 -6.05 8.39 -5.93
CA ARG A 423 -5.67 8.83 -7.29
C ARG A 423 -4.36 8.17 -7.75
N TRP A 424 -3.38 8.09 -6.84
CA TRP A 424 -2.11 7.40 -7.11
C TRP A 424 -2.30 5.90 -7.29
N ARG A 425 -3.12 5.24 -6.47
CA ARG A 425 -3.46 3.81 -6.66
C ARG A 425 -4.13 3.55 -8.01
N ALA A 426 -5.05 4.43 -8.44
CA ALA A 426 -5.63 4.37 -9.78
C ALA A 426 -4.58 4.54 -10.89
N ALA A 427 -3.66 5.51 -10.76
CA ALA A 427 -2.58 5.72 -11.72
C ALA A 427 -1.63 4.50 -11.82
N HIS A 428 -1.27 3.90 -10.68
CA HIS A 428 -0.48 2.66 -10.64
C HIS A 428 -1.24 1.47 -11.22
N ALA A 429 -2.55 1.35 -11.00
CA ALA A 429 -3.39 0.33 -11.63
C ALA A 429 -3.39 0.44 -13.16
N ILE A 430 -3.54 1.65 -13.70
CA ILE A 430 -3.50 1.92 -15.15
C ILE A 430 -2.11 1.60 -15.72
N ARG A 431 -1.05 1.99 -15.00
CA ARG A 431 0.33 1.65 -15.37
C ARG A 431 0.56 0.13 -15.37
N SER A 432 0.01 -0.60 -14.39
CA SER A 432 0.06 -2.06 -14.32
C SER A 432 -0.66 -2.72 -15.50
N LEU A 433 -1.83 -2.21 -15.90
CA LEU A 433 -2.55 -2.66 -17.11
C LEU A 433 -1.70 -2.47 -18.38
N ALA A 434 -0.95 -1.37 -18.47
CA ALA A 434 -0.05 -1.13 -19.61
C ALA A 434 1.15 -2.09 -19.63
N ARG A 435 1.82 -2.30 -18.50
CA ARG A 435 2.93 -3.26 -18.38
C ARG A 435 2.51 -4.69 -18.67
N THR A 436 1.30 -5.04 -18.25
CA THR A 436 0.70 -6.36 -18.48
C THR A 436 -0.03 -6.46 -19.82
N GLY A 437 -0.07 -5.40 -20.63
CA GLY A 437 -0.59 -5.44 -22.00
C GLY A 437 -2.13 -5.57 -22.13
N ASP A 438 -2.93 -5.17 -21.14
CA ASP A 438 -4.40 -5.20 -21.25
C ASP A 438 -4.94 -3.95 -21.96
N ILE A 439 -4.66 -3.90 -23.27
CA ILE A 439 -4.96 -2.75 -24.14
C ILE A 439 -6.47 -2.48 -24.23
N ASP A 440 -7.32 -3.51 -24.15
CA ASP A 440 -8.78 -3.34 -24.24
C ASP A 440 -9.31 -2.47 -23.10
N THR A 441 -8.85 -2.71 -21.87
CA THR A 441 -9.21 -1.91 -20.69
C THR A 441 -8.67 -0.48 -20.80
N LEU A 442 -7.45 -0.31 -21.31
CA LEU A 442 -6.88 1.02 -21.55
C LEU A 442 -7.63 1.81 -22.63
N ARG A 443 -8.12 1.12 -23.69
CA ARG A 443 -8.93 1.74 -24.73
C ARG A 443 -10.28 2.20 -24.20
N ALA A 444 -10.93 1.39 -23.37
CA ALA A 444 -12.15 1.79 -22.67
C ALA A 444 -11.89 3.00 -21.75
N LEU A 445 -10.79 3.01 -21.01
CA LEU A 445 -10.38 4.12 -20.14
C LEU A 445 -10.17 5.43 -20.90
N VAL A 446 -9.57 5.39 -22.09
CA VAL A 446 -9.40 6.58 -22.95
C VAL A 446 -10.76 7.14 -23.38
N GLY A 447 -11.75 6.27 -23.61
CA GLY A 447 -13.13 6.67 -23.87
C GLY A 447 -13.76 7.47 -22.71
N GLU A 448 -13.27 7.30 -21.49
CA GLU A 448 -13.77 7.98 -20.30
C GLU A 448 -13.22 9.39 -20.09
N TYR A 449 -12.15 9.78 -20.79
CA TYR A 449 -11.45 11.06 -20.58
C TYR A 449 -12.37 12.30 -20.60
N ASN A 450 -13.43 12.28 -21.40
CA ASN A 450 -14.38 13.39 -21.53
C ASN A 450 -15.59 13.31 -20.60
N ARG A 451 -15.69 12.28 -19.75
CA ARG A 451 -16.77 12.15 -18.77
C ARG A 451 -16.63 13.26 -17.72
N ARG A 452 -17.71 14.04 -17.53
CA ARG A 452 -17.79 15.14 -16.56
C ARG A 452 -18.78 14.87 -15.42
N ALA A 453 -19.73 13.98 -15.64
CA ALA A 453 -20.78 13.66 -14.68
C ALA A 453 -20.55 12.26 -14.12
N GLU A 454 -20.54 12.14 -12.80
CA GLU A 454 -20.74 10.87 -12.11
C GLU A 454 -22.11 10.94 -11.44
N ALA A 455 -23.01 10.01 -11.75
CA ALA A 455 -24.28 9.88 -11.01
C ALA A 455 -24.07 9.07 -9.72
N PRO A 456 -24.83 9.32 -8.62
CA PRO A 456 -26.04 10.13 -8.53
C PRO A 456 -25.87 11.52 -7.87
N PRO A 457 -26.85 12.43 -8.09
CA PRO A 457 -26.83 13.87 -7.78
C PRO A 457 -26.93 14.25 -6.29
N ARG A 458 -26.57 13.34 -5.38
CA ARG A 458 -26.61 13.58 -3.92
C ARG A 458 -25.25 13.88 -3.28
N SER A 459 -24.14 13.64 -3.99
CA SER A 459 -22.81 13.98 -3.48
C SER A 459 -22.23 15.20 -4.21
N THR A 460 -21.46 15.99 -3.48
CA THR A 460 -20.61 17.08 -3.98
C THR A 460 -19.51 16.62 -4.95
N SER A 461 -19.43 15.31 -5.26
CA SER A 461 -18.37 14.63 -6.02
C SER A 461 -18.29 14.99 -7.52
N GLY A 462 -19.34 15.58 -8.10
CA GLY A 462 -19.41 15.85 -9.55
C GLY A 462 -18.39 16.86 -10.11
N HIS A 463 -17.52 17.43 -9.28
CA HIS A 463 -16.57 18.47 -9.69
C HIS A 463 -15.10 18.01 -9.78
N TYR A 464 -14.77 16.80 -9.32
CA TYR A 464 -13.38 16.30 -9.33
C TYR A 464 -12.93 15.69 -10.67
N TRP A 465 -13.73 15.81 -11.73
CA TRP A 465 -13.36 15.34 -13.08
C TRP A 465 -12.08 16.05 -13.61
N LEU A 466 -11.76 17.24 -13.11
CA LEU A 466 -10.52 17.96 -13.42
C LEU A 466 -9.28 17.21 -12.91
N ALA A 467 -9.36 16.63 -11.70
CA ALA A 467 -8.33 15.75 -11.18
C ALA A 467 -8.23 14.48 -12.03
N ALA A 468 -9.36 13.87 -12.39
CA ALA A 468 -9.35 12.68 -13.25
C ALA A 468 -8.58 12.92 -14.56
N LYS A 469 -8.79 14.08 -15.21
CA LYS A 469 -8.03 14.47 -16.41
C LYS A 469 -6.52 14.65 -16.16
N LEU A 470 -6.15 15.29 -15.06
CA LEU A 470 -4.75 15.52 -14.72
C LEU A 470 -4.03 14.19 -14.40
N TRP A 471 -4.60 13.36 -13.53
CA TRP A 471 -4.02 12.06 -13.19
C TRP A 471 -4.01 11.09 -14.36
N PHE A 472 -4.99 11.18 -15.27
CA PHE A 472 -4.96 10.44 -16.54
C PHE A 472 -3.69 10.76 -17.34
N VAL A 473 -3.39 12.04 -17.60
CA VAL A 473 -2.19 12.39 -18.39
C VAL A 473 -0.89 12.13 -17.63
N ILE A 474 -0.88 12.18 -16.30
CA ILE A 474 0.27 11.76 -15.48
C ILE A 474 0.56 10.26 -15.66
N ALA A 475 -0.48 9.42 -15.64
CA ALA A 475 -0.35 7.99 -15.90
C ALA A 475 0.21 7.73 -17.32
N TRP A 476 -0.35 8.39 -18.34
CA TRP A 476 0.09 8.22 -19.72
C TRP A 476 1.48 8.79 -20.00
N ASP A 477 1.91 9.84 -19.29
CA ASP A 477 3.27 10.36 -19.38
C ASP A 477 4.31 9.33 -18.91
N ARG A 478 3.98 8.56 -17.86
CA ARG A 478 4.82 7.45 -17.40
C ARG A 478 4.80 6.26 -18.37
N ILE A 479 3.61 5.88 -18.85
CA ILE A 479 3.44 4.77 -19.81
C ILE A 479 4.16 5.07 -21.12
N SER A 480 4.17 6.32 -21.58
CA SER A 480 4.89 6.74 -22.80
C SER A 480 6.40 6.58 -22.69
N ALA A 481 6.97 6.68 -21.48
CA ALA A 481 8.39 6.41 -21.24
C ALA A 481 8.70 4.91 -21.04
N GLU A 482 7.77 4.16 -20.44
CA GLU A 482 8.01 2.77 -20.01
C GLU A 482 7.57 1.72 -21.02
N SER A 483 6.44 1.95 -21.70
CA SER A 483 5.81 1.02 -22.65
C SER A 483 5.32 1.80 -23.87
N PRO A 484 6.25 2.37 -24.67
CA PRO A 484 5.90 3.24 -25.79
C PRO A 484 5.07 2.53 -26.86
N ASP A 485 5.22 1.21 -27.03
CA ASP A 485 4.37 0.40 -27.91
C ASP A 485 2.88 0.50 -27.52
N VAL A 486 2.56 0.36 -26.23
CA VAL A 486 1.18 0.45 -25.71
C VAL A 486 0.67 1.89 -25.77
N ALA A 487 1.49 2.86 -25.38
CA ALA A 487 1.12 4.28 -25.44
C ALA A 487 0.94 4.80 -26.87
N SER A 488 1.58 4.18 -27.87
CA SER A 488 1.47 4.59 -29.27
C SER A 488 0.04 4.48 -29.82
N GLU A 489 -0.77 3.52 -29.33
CA GLU A 489 -2.19 3.39 -29.72
C GLU A 489 -3.01 4.65 -29.38
N PHE A 490 -2.54 5.46 -28.43
CA PHE A 490 -3.22 6.64 -27.91
C PHE A 490 -2.41 7.92 -28.11
N GLY A 491 -1.29 7.87 -28.85
CA GLY A 491 -0.41 9.00 -29.09
C GLY A 491 -1.11 10.20 -29.74
N GLN A 492 -2.07 9.94 -30.63
CA GLN A 492 -2.88 10.98 -31.25
C GLN A 492 -3.81 11.68 -30.24
N THR A 493 -4.44 10.92 -29.34
CA THR A 493 -5.28 11.48 -28.27
C THR A 493 -4.46 12.35 -27.32
N LEU A 494 -3.25 11.90 -26.95
CA LEU A 494 -2.34 12.69 -26.11
C LEU A 494 -1.94 14.01 -26.78
N LEU A 495 -1.67 13.97 -28.09
CA LEU A 495 -1.39 15.17 -28.87
C LEU A 495 -2.59 16.13 -28.90
N GLU A 496 -3.80 15.61 -29.09
CA GLU A 496 -5.05 16.41 -29.06
C GLU A 496 -5.26 17.06 -27.70
N ILE A 497 -4.98 16.36 -26.60
CA ILE A 497 -5.05 16.91 -25.24
C ILE A 497 -4.00 18.02 -25.05
N ALA A 498 -2.77 17.83 -25.52
CA ALA A 498 -1.71 18.83 -25.40
C ALA A 498 -2.05 20.13 -26.15
N LEU A 499 -2.73 20.00 -27.29
CA LEU A 499 -3.10 21.11 -28.18
C LEU A 499 -4.52 21.65 -27.92
N ASP A 500 -5.22 21.18 -26.88
CA ASP A 500 -6.57 21.64 -26.55
C ASP A 500 -6.56 23.12 -26.13
N VAL A 501 -7.08 23.98 -27.01
CA VAL A 501 -7.20 25.42 -26.79
C VAL A 501 -8.45 25.82 -26.01
N ASP A 502 -9.45 24.93 -25.97
CA ASP A 502 -10.73 25.12 -25.27
C ASP A 502 -10.61 24.74 -23.79
N PHE A 503 -9.65 23.88 -23.45
CA PHE A 503 -9.25 23.55 -22.09
C PHE A 503 -7.77 23.92 -21.85
N PRO A 504 -7.44 25.21 -21.65
CA PRO A 504 -6.07 25.72 -21.57
C PRO A 504 -5.39 25.40 -20.22
N HIS A 505 -5.70 24.28 -19.59
CA HIS A 505 -5.11 23.90 -18.31
C HIS A 505 -3.63 23.53 -18.48
N LEU A 506 -2.72 24.41 -18.01
CA LEU A 506 -1.29 24.28 -18.30
C LEU A 506 -0.65 22.96 -17.84
N LEU A 507 -0.94 22.47 -16.62
CA LEU A 507 -0.38 21.19 -16.18
C LEU A 507 -0.86 20.00 -17.03
N VAL A 508 -2.16 19.89 -17.29
CA VAL A 508 -2.71 18.80 -18.13
C VAL A 508 -2.06 18.81 -19.50
N ARG A 509 -2.00 19.99 -20.14
CA ARG A 509 -1.38 20.15 -21.46
C ARG A 509 0.12 19.87 -21.43
N SER A 510 0.82 20.24 -20.35
CA SER A 510 2.26 20.01 -20.22
C SER A 510 2.61 18.54 -20.01
N PHE A 511 1.83 17.76 -19.24
CA PHE A 511 2.03 16.31 -19.15
C PHE A 511 1.72 15.60 -20.48
N ALA A 512 0.64 15.98 -21.16
CA ALA A 512 0.30 15.43 -22.48
C ALA A 512 1.36 15.77 -23.54
N HIS A 513 1.93 16.98 -23.46
CA HIS A 513 3.09 17.41 -24.23
C HIS A 513 4.30 16.51 -23.99
N ASP A 514 4.67 16.28 -22.73
CA ASP A 514 5.84 15.46 -22.37
C ASP A 514 5.65 14.01 -22.84
N ALA A 515 4.46 13.45 -22.67
CA ALA A 515 4.07 12.13 -23.17
C ALA A 515 4.26 12.04 -24.70
N SER A 516 3.77 13.04 -25.44
CA SER A 516 3.90 13.13 -26.90
C SER A 516 5.36 13.20 -27.34
N LEU A 517 6.20 13.98 -26.63
CA LEU A 517 7.63 14.07 -26.92
C LEU A 517 8.38 12.76 -26.64
N LYS A 518 8.01 12.02 -25.58
CA LYS A 518 8.57 10.69 -25.28
C LYS A 518 8.25 9.68 -26.38
N LEU A 519 7.02 9.66 -26.88
CA LEU A 519 6.63 8.84 -28.01
C LEU A 519 7.37 9.24 -29.30
N ALA A 520 7.52 10.54 -29.55
CA ALA A 520 8.26 11.02 -30.71
C ALA A 520 9.76 10.68 -30.64
N ALA A 521 10.37 10.78 -29.46
CA ALA A 521 11.78 10.45 -29.25
C ALA A 521 12.08 8.96 -29.49
N THR A 522 11.10 8.08 -29.24
CA THR A 522 11.21 6.63 -29.48
C THR A 522 10.72 6.21 -30.88
N GLY A 523 10.24 7.15 -31.70
CA GLY A 523 9.76 6.88 -33.06
C GLY A 523 8.31 6.37 -33.16
N HIS A 524 7.58 6.36 -32.05
CA HIS A 524 6.19 5.88 -31.98
C HIS A 524 5.15 6.96 -32.33
N LEU A 525 5.56 8.23 -32.40
CA LEU A 525 4.72 9.35 -32.83
C LEU A 525 5.48 10.23 -33.82
N SER A 526 4.88 10.48 -35.00
CA SER A 526 5.44 11.41 -35.98
C SER A 526 4.91 12.82 -35.71
N LEU A 527 5.81 13.75 -35.42
CA LEU A 527 5.49 15.17 -35.22
C LEU A 527 6.06 15.98 -36.37
N ALA A 528 5.18 16.69 -37.08
CA ALA A 528 5.61 17.70 -38.05
C ALA A 528 6.22 18.92 -37.34
N ASP A 529 7.08 19.68 -38.03
CA ASP A 529 7.80 20.81 -37.44
C ASP A 529 6.87 21.91 -36.91
N ASP A 530 5.73 22.13 -37.57
CA ASP A 530 4.69 23.07 -37.14
C ASP A 530 3.99 22.61 -35.86
N VAL A 531 3.70 21.32 -35.73
CA VAL A 531 3.14 20.71 -34.52
C VAL A 531 4.13 20.79 -33.36
N ARG A 532 5.42 20.55 -33.61
CA ARG A 532 6.47 20.70 -32.60
C ARG A 532 6.57 22.15 -32.10
N ALA A 533 6.47 23.12 -33.00
CA ALA A 533 6.44 24.54 -32.62
C ALA A 533 5.19 24.91 -31.79
N GLN A 534 4.04 24.28 -32.05
CA GLN A 534 2.83 24.47 -31.23
C GLN A 534 2.97 23.86 -29.83
N LEU A 535 3.62 22.70 -29.73
CA LEU A 535 3.96 22.04 -28.46
C LEU A 535 4.90 22.92 -27.62
N ASP A 536 5.97 23.45 -28.22
CA ASP A 536 6.90 24.38 -27.56
C ASP A 536 6.19 25.66 -27.08
N ALA A 537 5.14 26.10 -27.78
CA ALA A 537 4.40 27.31 -27.45
C ALA A 537 3.49 27.17 -26.20
N ILE A 538 3.30 25.96 -25.67
CA ILE A 538 2.46 25.72 -24.48
C ILE A 538 3.03 26.43 -23.24
N THR A 539 4.34 26.34 -23.03
CA THR A 539 5.02 26.94 -21.87
C THR A 539 5.86 28.16 -22.24
N ASN A 540 6.06 28.41 -23.54
CA ASN A 540 6.77 29.57 -24.05
C ASN A 540 5.91 30.30 -25.11
N PRO A 541 5.04 31.24 -24.69
CA PRO A 541 4.09 31.88 -25.59
C PRO A 541 4.77 32.63 -26.72
N LEU A 542 4.08 32.70 -27.87
CA LEU A 542 4.56 33.40 -29.08
C LEU A 542 4.58 34.93 -28.94
N LEU A 543 4.05 35.48 -27.85
CA LEU A 543 4.02 36.92 -27.59
C LEU A 543 5.43 37.47 -27.36
N PRO A 544 5.77 38.66 -27.87
CA PRO A 544 7.04 39.31 -27.59
C PRO A 544 7.22 39.54 -26.09
N ARG A 545 8.37 39.12 -25.54
CA ARG A 545 8.71 39.36 -24.14
C ARG A 545 8.94 40.85 -23.88
N ILE A 546 8.39 41.37 -22.79
CA ILE A 546 8.48 42.79 -22.41
C ILE A 546 9.27 42.97 -21.10
N SER A 547 9.69 44.19 -20.80
CA SER A 547 10.33 44.47 -19.51
C SER A 547 9.30 44.38 -18.39
N ARG A 548 9.68 43.73 -17.28
CA ARG A 548 8.81 43.62 -16.11
C ARG A 548 8.47 45.03 -15.61
N ARG A 549 7.18 45.31 -15.43
CA ARG A 549 6.78 46.50 -14.68
C ARG A 549 7.21 46.23 -13.24
N GLN A 550 8.06 47.08 -12.65
CA GLN A 550 8.45 46.88 -11.24
C GLN A 550 7.18 46.69 -10.42
N PRO A 551 7.02 45.56 -9.72
CA PRO A 551 5.88 45.42 -8.84
C PRO A 551 6.01 46.55 -7.83
N THR A 552 4.94 47.34 -7.67
CA THR A 552 4.77 48.14 -6.46
C THR A 552 4.70 47.15 -5.31
N SER A 553 5.85 46.70 -4.79
CA SER A 553 5.89 45.82 -3.64
C SER A 553 5.50 46.65 -2.44
N VAL A 554 4.24 46.58 -2.07
CA VAL A 554 3.87 46.55 -0.67
C VAL A 554 2.82 45.47 -0.61
N PHE A 555 2.93 44.59 0.37
CA PHE A 555 1.85 43.78 0.91
C PHE A 555 0.54 44.58 0.92
N GLU A 556 -0.20 44.66 -0.19
CA GLU A 556 -1.60 44.98 -0.11
C GLU A 556 -2.19 43.79 0.64
N PRO A 557 -2.86 43.99 1.78
CA PRO A 557 -3.52 42.91 2.46
C PRO A 557 -4.42 42.23 1.43
N PHE A 558 -4.32 40.91 1.23
CA PHE A 558 -5.21 40.16 0.33
C PHE A 558 -6.71 40.39 0.62
N GLY A 559 -7.04 41.04 1.75
CA GLY A 559 -8.35 41.63 2.04
C GLY A 559 -8.74 42.87 1.21
N SER A 560 -7.94 43.31 0.23
CA SER A 560 -8.31 44.36 -0.75
C SER A 560 -8.81 43.83 -2.10
N VAL A 561 -8.73 42.52 -2.35
CA VAL A 561 -9.42 41.90 -3.50
C VAL A 561 -10.92 42.05 -3.25
N GLU A 562 -11.63 42.78 -4.12
CA GLU A 562 -13.09 42.94 -4.00
C GLU A 562 -13.76 41.57 -3.84
N GLU A 563 -14.79 41.47 -2.99
CA GLU A 563 -15.56 40.23 -2.80
C GLU A 563 -16.20 39.81 -4.13
N GLY A 564 -15.48 38.97 -4.88
CA GLY A 564 -15.94 38.35 -6.11
C GLY A 564 -17.09 37.37 -5.85
N ARG A 565 -17.60 36.79 -6.93
CA ARG A 565 -18.60 35.73 -6.86
C ARG A 565 -18.04 34.43 -6.25
N PHE A 566 -16.73 34.19 -6.34
CA PHE A 566 -16.01 33.10 -5.70
C PHE A 566 -15.07 33.60 -4.59
N ARG A 567 -15.11 32.96 -3.42
CA ARG A 567 -14.24 33.31 -2.29
C ARG A 567 -13.00 32.42 -2.24
N PHE A 568 -11.86 32.98 -2.60
CA PHE A 568 -10.54 32.34 -2.55
C PHE A 568 -9.94 32.33 -1.13
N ASP A 569 -9.07 31.36 -0.84
CA ASP A 569 -8.31 31.33 0.41
C ASP A 569 -7.18 32.39 0.42
N ALA A 570 -7.46 33.51 1.09
CA ALA A 570 -6.52 34.62 1.24
C ALA A 570 -5.30 34.32 2.14
N MET A 571 -5.30 33.22 2.88
CA MET A 571 -4.19 32.86 3.78
C MET A 571 -3.20 31.91 3.12
N ASP A 572 -3.70 30.90 2.42
CA ASP A 572 -2.87 29.78 1.98
C ASP A 572 -2.81 29.62 0.45
N THR A 573 -3.88 29.86 -0.31
CA THR A 573 -3.85 29.64 -1.77
C THR A 573 -3.41 30.89 -2.55
N LEU A 574 -3.96 32.07 -2.24
CA LEU A 574 -3.56 33.30 -2.94
C LEU A 574 -2.05 33.61 -2.76
N PRO A 575 -1.47 33.54 -1.54
CA PRO A 575 -0.07 33.91 -1.34
C PRO A 575 0.91 32.84 -1.82
N TYR A 576 0.57 31.55 -1.71
CA TYR A 576 1.51 30.46 -1.97
C TYR A 576 1.30 29.76 -3.32
N TRP A 577 0.14 29.91 -3.98
CA TRP A 577 -0.11 29.34 -5.32
C TRP A 577 -0.23 30.42 -6.39
N TYR A 578 -1.15 31.38 -6.21
CA TYR A 578 -1.44 32.39 -7.24
C TYR A 578 -0.32 33.41 -7.38
N GLU A 579 0.21 33.94 -6.27
CA GLU A 579 1.27 34.95 -6.31
C GLU A 579 2.56 34.43 -6.99
N PRO A 580 3.07 33.22 -6.67
CA PRO A 580 4.24 32.68 -7.37
C PRO A 580 4.05 32.52 -8.88
N LEU A 581 2.85 32.17 -9.35
CA LEU A 581 2.57 32.03 -10.77
C LEU A 581 2.33 33.39 -11.45
N LEU A 582 1.67 34.33 -10.76
CA LEU A 582 1.52 35.72 -11.20
C LEU A 582 2.88 36.36 -11.48
N ARG A 583 3.90 36.06 -10.66
CA ARG A 583 5.27 36.58 -10.81
C ARG A 583 5.94 36.14 -12.12
N SER A 584 5.43 35.14 -12.83
CA SER A 584 5.93 34.75 -14.14
C SER A 584 5.47 35.68 -15.27
N PHE A 585 4.47 36.54 -15.06
CA PHE A 585 3.98 37.49 -16.05
C PHE A 585 4.63 38.88 -15.88
N ALA A 586 4.77 39.61 -16.98
CA ALA A 586 5.44 40.92 -16.96
C ALA A 586 4.53 42.07 -16.54
N ASP A 587 3.24 41.98 -16.85
CA ASP A 587 2.25 43.07 -16.76
C ASP A 587 0.84 42.59 -16.34
N LEU A 588 0.78 41.65 -15.39
CA LEU A 588 -0.47 41.13 -14.82
C LEU A 588 -0.60 41.53 -13.35
N ASP A 589 -1.81 41.84 -12.90
CA ASP A 589 -2.14 42.05 -11.49
C ASP A 589 -2.98 40.91 -10.91
N MET A 590 -3.03 40.82 -9.58
CA MET A 590 -3.73 39.75 -8.88
C MET A 590 -5.24 39.78 -9.14
N ALA A 591 -5.85 40.98 -9.23
CA ALA A 591 -7.28 41.12 -9.45
C ALA A 591 -7.71 40.53 -10.80
N THR A 592 -6.94 40.79 -11.86
CA THR A 592 -7.19 40.23 -13.20
C THR A 592 -6.99 38.72 -13.21
N PHE A 593 -5.94 38.21 -12.56
CA PHE A 593 -5.70 36.77 -12.46
C PHE A 593 -6.87 36.07 -11.75
N VAL A 594 -7.24 36.54 -10.56
CA VAL A 594 -8.31 35.97 -9.74
C VAL A 594 -9.67 36.06 -10.45
N SER A 595 -9.95 37.17 -11.15
CA SER A 595 -11.18 37.31 -11.94
C SER A 595 -11.28 36.29 -13.08
N GLU A 596 -10.16 36.00 -13.76
CA GLU A 596 -10.13 34.97 -14.79
C GLU A 596 -10.30 33.56 -14.19
N ALA A 597 -9.68 33.27 -13.04
CA ALA A 597 -9.89 32.01 -12.32
C ALA A 597 -11.36 31.84 -11.87
N GLU A 598 -11.98 32.89 -11.34
CA GLU A 598 -13.40 32.89 -10.98
C GLU A 598 -14.30 32.62 -12.19
N ARG A 599 -14.00 33.22 -13.35
CA ARG A 599 -14.72 32.99 -14.61
C ARG A 599 -14.69 31.51 -15.00
N TRP A 600 -13.57 30.82 -14.81
CA TRP A 600 -13.49 29.38 -15.04
C TRP A 600 -14.41 28.60 -14.09
N ILE A 601 -14.34 28.88 -12.79
CA ILE A 601 -15.11 28.15 -11.77
C ILE A 601 -16.62 28.32 -12.00
N ILE A 602 -17.07 29.56 -12.20
CA ILE A 602 -18.50 29.88 -12.23
C ILE A 602 -19.08 29.79 -13.64
N ASP A 603 -18.45 30.44 -14.62
CA ASP A 603 -19.05 30.60 -15.95
C ASP A 603 -18.73 29.41 -16.89
N LYS A 604 -17.57 28.77 -16.72
CA LYS A 604 -17.16 27.63 -17.57
C LYS A 604 -17.52 26.28 -16.97
N TRP A 605 -17.30 26.09 -15.68
CA TRP A 605 -17.59 24.82 -15.01
C TRP A 605 -18.99 24.79 -14.37
N GLY A 606 -19.62 25.95 -14.18
CA GLY A 606 -21.00 26.04 -13.70
C GLY A 606 -21.14 25.81 -12.19
N TYR A 607 -20.09 26.02 -11.40
CA TYR A 607 -20.17 25.86 -9.95
C TYR A 607 -21.05 26.96 -9.32
N SER A 608 -22.16 26.56 -8.71
CA SER A 608 -23.16 27.46 -8.11
C SER A 608 -23.34 27.27 -6.59
N GLY A 609 -22.44 26.54 -5.92
CA GLY A 609 -22.59 26.09 -4.53
C GLY A 609 -22.26 27.14 -3.45
N ASP A 610 -22.81 26.96 -2.24
CA ASP A 610 -22.53 27.78 -1.05
C ASP A 610 -21.18 27.40 -0.39
N PHE A 611 -20.28 28.39 -0.32
CA PHE A 611 -18.91 28.31 0.18
C PHE A 611 -18.76 27.76 1.61
N SER A 612 -19.75 27.96 2.48
CA SER A 612 -19.70 27.49 3.87
C SER A 612 -19.69 25.96 3.99
N THR A 613 -20.28 25.28 3.00
CA THR A 613 -20.36 23.82 2.93
C THR A 613 -19.15 23.20 2.21
N ALA A 614 -18.50 23.91 1.28
CA ALA A 614 -17.39 23.36 0.49
C ALA A 614 -16.09 23.10 1.28
N ARG A 615 -15.87 23.82 2.39
CA ARG A 615 -14.63 23.74 3.21
C ARG A 615 -14.58 22.53 4.15
N HIS A 616 -15.71 21.84 4.35
CA HIS A 616 -15.85 20.74 5.32
C HIS A 616 -16.31 19.43 4.70
N VAL A 617 -16.51 19.39 3.38
CA VAL A 617 -17.11 18.24 2.71
C VAL A 617 -16.02 17.49 1.93
N GLY A 618 -15.31 16.60 2.64
CA GLY A 618 -15.11 15.27 2.07
C GLY A 618 -16.47 14.58 1.95
N PRO A 619 -16.64 13.52 1.14
CA PRO A 619 -17.91 12.80 1.08
C PRO A 619 -18.41 12.49 2.50
N ALA A 620 -19.60 12.99 2.84
CA ALA A 620 -20.10 12.97 4.22
C ALA A 620 -20.13 11.54 4.76
N GLY A 621 -19.24 11.20 5.70
CA GLY A 621 -19.11 9.87 6.29
C GLY A 621 -17.74 9.21 6.11
N ARG A 622 -16.95 9.58 5.09
CA ARG A 622 -15.64 8.95 4.80
C ARG A 622 -14.50 9.44 5.71
N PHE A 623 -14.57 10.68 6.18
CA PHE A 623 -13.55 11.30 7.04
C PHE A 623 -14.20 11.92 8.28
N ASP A 624 -13.61 11.70 9.46
CA ASP A 624 -14.11 12.20 10.74
C ASP A 624 -13.65 13.65 11.02
N VAL A 625 -14.29 14.32 11.99
CA VAL A 625 -13.99 15.70 12.41
C VAL A 625 -12.53 15.86 12.88
N GLY A 626 -11.87 14.77 13.27
CA GLY A 626 -10.44 14.73 13.64
C GLY A 626 -9.47 14.79 12.46
N SER A 627 -9.91 14.65 11.21
CA SER A 627 -9.07 14.56 10.01
C SER A 627 -8.50 15.90 9.51
N TRP A 628 -8.43 16.93 10.35
CA TRP A 628 -8.01 18.29 9.95
C TRP A 628 -6.59 18.32 9.36
N ALA A 629 -5.69 17.44 9.82
CA ALA A 629 -4.34 17.32 9.29
C ALA A 629 -4.31 16.87 7.83
N LEU A 630 -5.26 16.03 7.39
CA LEU A 630 -5.33 15.52 6.01
C LEU A 630 -5.87 16.56 5.02
N LEU A 631 -6.72 17.47 5.51
CA LEU A 631 -7.37 18.53 4.73
C LEU A 631 -6.55 19.83 4.67
N SER A 632 -5.48 19.92 5.47
CA SER A 632 -4.70 21.14 5.63
C SER A 632 -3.85 21.46 4.39
N ASN A 633 -4.00 22.66 3.86
CA ASN A 633 -3.20 23.23 2.76
C ASN A 633 -2.26 24.36 3.23
N ARG A 634 -1.89 24.35 4.52
CA ARG A 634 -1.14 25.43 5.17
C ARG A 634 0.17 25.75 4.45
N HIS A 635 0.45 27.03 4.25
CA HIS A 635 1.60 27.56 3.50
C HIS A 635 1.71 26.98 2.08
N GLY A 636 0.58 26.71 1.44
CA GLY A 636 0.52 26.19 0.08
C GLY A 636 0.83 24.70 -0.06
N SER A 637 0.85 23.92 1.04
CA SER A 637 1.00 22.47 0.93
C SER A 637 -0.18 21.86 0.18
N ILE A 638 0.06 20.86 -0.66
CA ILE A 638 -1.03 20.09 -1.27
C ILE A 638 -1.62 19.16 -0.19
N PRO A 639 -2.93 19.25 0.09
CA PRO A 639 -3.59 18.42 1.10
C PRO A 639 -3.62 16.94 0.65
N THR A 640 -3.59 16.00 1.61
CA THR A 640 -3.73 14.56 1.32
C THR A 640 -5.14 14.24 0.84
N VAL A 641 -6.14 14.83 1.51
CA VAL A 641 -7.54 14.79 1.09
C VAL A 641 -7.90 16.18 0.64
N GLU A 642 -8.16 16.36 -0.65
CA GLU A 642 -8.39 17.65 -1.27
C GLU A 642 -9.83 18.12 -1.03
N PRO A 643 -10.06 19.23 -0.28
CA PRO A 643 -11.39 19.82 -0.17
C PRO A 643 -11.82 20.40 -1.52
N LEU A 644 -13.13 20.39 -1.80
CA LEU A 644 -13.64 20.83 -3.10
C LEU A 644 -13.28 22.31 -3.40
N SER A 645 -13.26 23.18 -2.40
CA SER A 645 -12.83 24.58 -2.58
C SER A 645 -11.40 24.67 -3.08
N THR A 646 -10.48 23.95 -2.41
CA THR A 646 -9.06 23.92 -2.71
C THR A 646 -8.80 23.31 -4.09
N HIS A 647 -9.54 22.25 -4.43
CA HIS A 647 -9.54 21.63 -5.75
C HIS A 647 -9.87 22.63 -6.86
N LEU A 648 -10.99 23.35 -6.71
CA LEU A 648 -11.41 24.35 -7.69
C LEU A 648 -10.39 25.48 -7.83
N GLU A 649 -9.87 25.98 -6.71
CA GLU A 649 -8.85 27.04 -6.70
C GLU A 649 -7.56 26.62 -7.42
N TRP A 650 -7.10 25.38 -7.19
CA TRP A 650 -5.90 24.83 -7.83
C TRP A 650 -6.07 24.72 -9.35
N HIS A 651 -7.13 24.05 -9.80
CA HIS A 651 -7.34 23.84 -11.24
C HIS A 651 -7.69 25.14 -11.97
N ALA A 652 -8.38 26.08 -11.32
CA ALA A 652 -8.75 27.36 -11.91
C ALA A 652 -7.52 28.24 -12.13
N MET A 653 -6.57 28.20 -11.20
CA MET A 653 -5.28 28.87 -11.35
C MET A 653 -4.59 28.46 -12.66
N TRP A 654 -4.51 27.15 -12.94
CA TRP A 654 -3.84 26.63 -14.12
C TRP A 654 -4.59 26.90 -15.43
N CYS A 655 -5.92 26.93 -15.40
CA CYS A 655 -6.72 27.33 -16.57
C CYS A 655 -6.62 28.82 -16.84
N ALA A 656 -6.67 29.65 -15.80
CA ALA A 656 -6.53 31.10 -15.91
C ALA A 656 -5.14 31.48 -16.44
N ALA A 657 -4.07 30.87 -15.93
CA ALA A 657 -2.73 31.08 -16.43
C ALA A 657 -2.62 30.75 -17.93
N GLY A 658 -3.15 29.60 -18.37
CA GLY A 658 -3.10 29.23 -19.79
C GLY A 658 -3.97 30.10 -20.70
N GLU A 659 -5.10 30.62 -20.20
CA GLU A 659 -5.91 31.59 -20.94
C GLU A 659 -5.18 32.95 -21.05
N LEU A 660 -4.59 33.43 -19.95
CA LEU A 660 -3.89 34.72 -19.89
C LEU A 660 -2.61 34.73 -20.74
N LEU A 661 -1.96 33.59 -20.97
CA LEU A 661 -0.82 33.50 -21.91
C LEU A 661 -1.17 33.91 -23.35
N LYS A 662 -2.45 33.89 -23.71
CA LYS A 662 -2.92 34.35 -25.03
C LYS A 662 -2.85 35.88 -25.16
N THR A 663 -2.88 36.61 -24.04
CA THR A 663 -3.01 38.07 -24.01
C THR A 663 -1.93 38.80 -23.22
N CYS A 664 -1.27 38.13 -22.27
CA CYS A 664 -0.30 38.72 -21.34
C CYS A 664 1.12 38.21 -21.65
N ALA A 665 2.09 39.12 -21.66
CA ALA A 665 3.46 38.79 -22.05
C ALA A 665 4.32 38.31 -20.86
N LEU A 666 5.29 37.45 -21.15
CA LEU A 666 6.31 37.05 -20.18
C LEU A 666 7.46 38.09 -20.14
N PRO A 667 8.18 38.20 -19.01
CA PRO A 667 9.29 39.13 -18.88
C PRO A 667 10.49 38.72 -19.75
N LYS A 668 11.26 39.71 -20.19
CA LYS A 668 12.59 39.47 -20.77
C LYS A 668 13.50 38.85 -19.70
N PRO A 669 14.26 37.79 -20.01
CA PRO A 669 15.24 37.25 -19.07
C PRO A 669 16.33 38.31 -18.84
N ALA A 670 16.60 38.70 -17.59
CA ALA A 670 17.81 39.44 -17.27
C ALA A 670 19.02 38.49 -17.38
N GLU A 671 20.10 38.95 -17.99
CA GLU A 671 21.38 38.26 -17.91
C GLU A 671 21.88 38.39 -16.45
N GLU A 672 22.10 37.27 -15.78
CA GLU A 672 22.71 37.15 -14.43
C GLU A 672 21.82 37.43 -13.20
N ASP A 673 20.48 37.38 -13.29
CA ASP A 673 19.60 37.39 -12.10
C ASP A 673 19.01 36.01 -11.80
N TRP A 674 19.44 35.40 -10.69
CA TRP A 674 18.95 34.10 -10.21
C TRP A 674 17.46 34.15 -9.83
N GLU A 675 16.91 35.33 -9.50
CA GLU A 675 15.47 35.50 -9.25
C GLU A 675 14.64 35.36 -10.53
N ASP A 676 15.16 35.76 -11.69
CA ASP A 676 14.45 35.69 -12.96
C ASP A 676 14.35 34.25 -13.48
N GLU A 677 15.37 33.42 -13.26
CA GLU A 677 15.33 31.98 -13.57
C GLU A 677 14.31 31.24 -12.68
N TRP A 678 14.25 31.61 -11.40
CA TRP A 678 13.29 31.05 -10.44
C TRP A 678 11.83 31.45 -10.73
N ASN A 679 11.63 32.63 -11.32
CA ASN A 679 10.30 33.16 -11.67
C ASN A 679 9.86 32.79 -13.09
N ALA A 680 10.71 32.16 -13.91
CA ALA A 680 10.34 31.72 -15.25
C ALA A 680 9.17 30.71 -15.20
N LEU A 681 8.17 30.91 -16.06
CA LEU A 681 6.97 30.06 -16.10
C LEU A 681 7.31 28.57 -16.29
N SER A 682 8.26 28.27 -17.19
CA SER A 682 8.71 26.89 -17.42
C SER A 682 9.29 26.25 -16.16
N THR A 683 10.06 27.01 -15.37
CA THR A 683 10.62 26.55 -14.09
C THR A 683 9.51 26.30 -13.06
N LYS A 684 8.49 27.17 -13.00
CA LYS A 684 7.33 26.99 -12.12
C LYS A 684 6.51 25.76 -12.50
N VAL A 685 6.16 25.62 -13.78
CA VAL A 685 5.43 24.45 -14.28
C VAL A 685 6.19 23.17 -13.96
N GLU A 686 7.51 23.13 -14.17
CA GLU A 686 8.30 21.92 -13.92
C GLU A 686 8.37 21.52 -12.44
N ARG A 687 8.33 22.47 -11.51
CA ARG A 687 8.32 22.19 -10.06
C ARG A 687 7.00 21.65 -9.56
N GLU A 688 5.91 22.06 -10.18
CA GLU A 688 4.56 21.61 -9.85
C GLU A 688 4.20 20.28 -10.53
N LYS A 689 5.12 19.70 -11.31
CA LYS A 689 5.00 18.34 -11.85
C LYS A 689 5.52 17.31 -10.84
N LEU A 690 6.09 16.21 -11.35
CA LEU A 690 6.67 15.11 -10.59
C LEU A 690 8.07 15.49 -10.12
N ALA A 691 8.46 15.00 -8.95
CA ALA A 691 9.75 15.31 -8.38
C ALA A 691 10.93 14.83 -9.27
N GLY A 692 10.73 13.79 -10.10
CA GLY A 692 11.80 13.15 -10.87
C GLY A 692 11.42 12.61 -12.24
N SER A 693 10.71 13.38 -13.08
CA SER A 693 10.31 12.94 -14.45
C SER A 693 11.47 12.32 -15.25
N PRO A 694 11.26 11.18 -15.97
CA PRO A 694 9.98 10.49 -16.18
C PRO A 694 9.61 9.50 -15.06
N LEU A 695 10.41 9.38 -14.00
CA LEU A 695 10.14 8.45 -12.92
C LEU A 695 9.15 9.04 -11.92
N TRP A 696 8.34 8.16 -11.32
CA TRP A 696 7.62 8.49 -10.08
C TRP A 696 8.54 8.24 -8.89
N SER A 697 8.36 8.94 -7.77
CA SER A 697 9.13 8.69 -6.56
C SER A 697 9.04 7.22 -6.10
N ALA A 698 7.89 6.56 -6.32
CA ALA A 698 7.74 5.13 -6.10
C ALA A 698 8.70 4.25 -6.91
N ASP A 699 9.15 4.69 -8.10
CA ASP A 699 10.12 3.94 -8.93
C ASP A 699 11.53 3.90 -8.33
N LEU A 700 11.83 4.84 -7.43
CA LEU A 700 13.12 4.89 -6.74
C LEU A 700 13.17 3.90 -5.58
N ARG A 701 12.01 3.47 -5.06
CA ARG A 701 11.91 2.58 -3.91
C ARG A 701 12.51 1.21 -4.21
N ARG A 702 13.53 0.86 -3.43
CA ARG A 702 14.20 -0.44 -3.44
C ARG A 702 13.88 -1.21 -2.15
N PRO A 703 14.07 -2.54 -2.15
CA PRO A 703 13.94 -3.34 -0.94
C PRO A 703 14.94 -2.86 0.12
N VAL A 704 14.59 -3.02 1.40
CA VAL A 704 15.51 -2.71 2.50
C VAL A 704 16.81 -3.52 2.34
N PRO A 705 18.00 -2.90 2.38
CA PRO A 705 19.27 -3.61 2.22
C PRO A 705 19.42 -4.77 3.19
N LEU A 706 19.95 -5.90 2.70
CA LEU A 706 20.08 -7.17 3.44
C LEU A 706 21.31 -7.13 4.39
N GLN A 707 21.31 -6.16 5.29
CA GLN A 707 22.31 -6.00 6.34
C GLN A 707 21.67 -6.29 7.69
N PRO A 708 22.28 -7.12 8.58
CA PRO A 708 21.65 -7.51 9.84
C PRO A 708 21.08 -6.34 10.67
N ASN A 709 21.78 -5.20 10.70
CA ASN A 709 21.39 -4.00 11.45
C ASN A 709 20.07 -3.35 10.96
N ASN A 710 19.64 -3.62 9.73
CA ASN A 710 18.35 -3.14 9.21
C ASN A 710 17.18 -4.06 9.58
N TRP A 711 17.45 -5.28 10.05
CA TRP A 711 16.42 -6.31 10.23
C TRP A 711 16.26 -6.76 11.68
N VAL A 712 17.33 -6.70 12.47
CA VAL A 712 17.39 -7.23 13.84
C VAL A 712 17.54 -6.07 14.82
N SER A 713 16.74 -6.09 15.89
CA SER A 713 16.88 -5.15 17.01
C SER A 713 18.20 -5.41 17.75
N PRO A 714 18.86 -4.39 18.31
CA PRO A 714 20.03 -4.61 19.16
C PRO A 714 19.72 -5.61 20.29
N SER A 715 20.57 -6.62 20.46
CA SER A 715 20.47 -7.63 21.53
C SER A 715 21.09 -7.17 22.84
N GLU A 716 21.93 -6.13 22.78
CA GLU A 716 22.59 -5.55 23.96
C GLU A 716 21.59 -4.76 24.83
N ASP A 717 21.90 -4.64 26.11
CA ASP A 717 21.17 -3.72 26.99
C ASP A 717 21.27 -2.28 26.45
N PHE A 718 20.22 -1.48 26.66
CA PHE A 718 20.14 -0.13 26.12
C PHE A 718 21.32 0.76 26.57
N GLU A 719 21.78 0.64 27.81
CA GLU A 719 22.89 1.43 28.33
C GLU A 719 24.21 1.08 27.65
N ALA A 720 24.44 -0.19 27.35
CA ALA A 720 25.60 -0.63 26.59
C ALA A 720 25.48 -0.17 25.13
N TRP A 721 24.32 -0.38 24.52
CA TRP A 721 24.07 -0.03 23.13
C TRP A 721 24.24 1.48 22.87
N ILE A 722 23.72 2.36 23.74
CA ILE A 722 23.80 3.81 23.50
C ILE A 722 25.23 4.36 23.66
N GLN A 723 26.11 3.69 24.41
CA GLN A 723 27.43 4.21 24.77
C GLN A 723 28.59 3.78 23.85
N GLN A 724 28.43 2.75 23.02
CA GLN A 724 29.53 2.22 22.21
C GLN A 724 29.12 1.76 20.82
N ILE A 725 30.05 1.89 19.86
CA ILE A 725 29.94 1.37 18.50
C ILE A 725 31.26 0.70 18.14
N SER A 726 31.20 -0.51 17.58
CA SER A 726 32.39 -1.26 17.19
C SER A 726 32.96 -0.78 15.85
N GLU A 727 34.26 -0.96 15.64
CA GLU A 727 34.91 -0.66 14.35
C GLU A 727 34.35 -1.54 13.21
N SER A 728 33.96 -2.78 13.52
CA SER A 728 33.33 -3.67 12.52
C SER A 728 31.97 -3.14 12.05
N TYR A 729 31.22 -2.47 12.94
CA TYR A 729 29.96 -1.83 12.59
C TYR A 729 30.19 -0.69 11.59
N TYR A 730 31.09 0.26 11.90
CA TYR A 730 31.40 1.36 10.98
C TYR A 730 31.90 0.87 9.62
N ARG A 731 32.78 -0.13 9.63
CA ARG A 731 33.32 -0.71 8.42
C ARG A 731 32.24 -1.37 7.56
N ALA A 732 31.25 -2.01 8.16
CA ALA A 732 30.13 -2.62 7.45
C ALA A 732 29.21 -1.59 6.78
N GLU A 733 29.08 -0.39 7.34
CA GLU A 733 28.31 0.71 6.72
C GLU A 733 29.02 1.26 5.46
N VAL A 734 30.37 1.32 5.44
CA VAL A 734 31.16 1.77 4.27
C VAL A 734 31.37 0.66 3.24
N LEU A 735 31.62 -0.57 3.71
CA LEU A 735 31.91 -1.76 2.91
C LEU A 735 30.79 -2.80 3.12
N PRO A 736 29.63 -2.61 2.48
CA PRO A 736 28.43 -3.41 2.71
C PRO A 736 28.59 -4.88 2.27
N GLU A 737 28.19 -5.82 3.12
CA GLU A 737 28.23 -7.27 2.81
C GLU A 737 27.22 -7.66 1.73
N ASP A 738 26.06 -7.00 1.69
CA ASP A 738 25.00 -7.29 0.71
C ASP A 738 25.41 -6.96 -0.73
N VAL A 739 26.39 -6.08 -0.92
CA VAL A 739 26.94 -5.68 -2.22
C VAL A 739 28.46 -5.50 -2.14
N SER A 740 29.17 -6.59 -1.82
CA SER A 740 30.61 -6.61 -1.51
C SER A 740 31.56 -6.01 -2.56
N HIS A 741 31.13 -5.89 -3.82
CA HIS A 741 31.89 -5.28 -4.92
C HIS A 741 31.75 -3.74 -5.00
N LEU A 742 30.91 -3.15 -4.15
CA LEU A 742 30.63 -1.71 -4.09
C LEU A 742 31.15 -1.10 -2.78
N VAL A 743 31.28 0.22 -2.76
CA VAL A 743 31.58 1.05 -1.58
C VAL A 743 30.48 2.09 -1.43
N VAL A 744 30.02 2.32 -0.19
CA VAL A 744 29.10 3.42 0.11
C VAL A 744 29.90 4.71 0.27
N VAL A 745 29.55 5.73 -0.51
CA VAL A 745 30.26 7.02 -0.54
C VAL A 745 29.43 8.20 -0.06
N ASP A 746 28.12 8.01 0.05
CA ASP A 746 27.17 8.94 0.64
C ASP A 746 25.94 8.13 1.11
N ALA A 747 25.39 8.42 2.28
CA ALA A 747 24.18 7.77 2.76
C ALA A 747 23.54 8.54 3.91
N ALA A 748 22.22 8.40 4.05
CA ALA A 748 21.52 8.63 5.30
C ALA A 748 20.53 7.51 5.54
N SER A 749 20.58 6.89 6.71
CA SER A 749 19.60 5.88 7.13
C SER A 749 19.09 6.13 8.52
N ASP A 750 17.82 5.79 8.74
CA ASP A 750 17.13 5.89 10.01
C ASP A 750 16.52 4.53 10.33
N ARG A 751 16.90 3.99 11.49
CA ARG A 751 16.52 2.67 11.99
C ARG A 751 15.79 2.85 13.30
N ARG A 752 14.49 2.56 13.30
CA ARG A 752 13.63 2.63 14.48
C ARG A 752 13.16 1.24 14.82
N PHE A 753 13.45 0.83 16.05
CA PHE A 753 12.89 -0.37 16.66
C PHE A 753 11.97 0.04 17.83
N GLN A 754 11.53 -0.94 18.63
CA GLN A 754 10.57 -0.71 19.71
C GLN A 754 11.00 0.39 20.69
N THR A 755 12.26 0.36 21.13
CA THR A 755 12.80 1.26 22.18
C THR A 755 13.98 2.10 21.72
N THR A 756 14.55 1.79 20.55
CA THR A 756 15.77 2.40 20.05
C THR A 756 15.54 3.11 18.72
N SER A 757 16.23 4.23 18.54
CA SER A 757 16.32 4.94 17.26
C SER A 757 17.79 5.23 16.96
N GLU A 758 18.22 4.84 15.77
CA GLU A 758 19.58 5.03 15.26
C GLU A 758 19.53 5.75 13.92
N THR A 759 20.35 6.79 13.77
CA THR A 759 20.53 7.48 12.50
C THR A 759 21.99 7.37 12.08
N VAL A 760 22.25 6.88 10.86
CA VAL A 760 23.58 6.78 10.28
C VAL A 760 23.69 7.76 9.11
N ARG A 761 24.76 8.55 9.05
CA ARG A 761 25.09 9.41 7.92
C ARG A 761 26.50 9.11 7.42
N ILE A 762 26.66 9.03 6.11
CA ILE A 762 27.95 8.87 5.44
C ILE A 762 28.15 10.03 4.49
N SER A 763 29.31 10.67 4.54
CA SER A 763 29.71 11.72 3.61
C SER A 763 31.13 11.43 3.10
N SER A 764 31.48 11.93 1.90
CA SER A 764 32.82 11.75 1.36
C SER A 764 33.32 12.94 0.54
N ALA A 765 34.64 13.12 0.55
CA ALA A 765 35.33 14.15 -0.20
C ALA A 765 36.70 13.64 -0.71
N LEU A 766 37.25 14.29 -1.73
CA LEU A 766 38.58 14.00 -2.24
C LEU A 766 39.62 14.78 -1.46
N VAL A 767 40.76 14.14 -1.16
CA VAL A 767 41.84 14.71 -0.36
C VAL A 767 43.20 14.46 -1.00
N GLU A 768 44.11 15.43 -0.84
CA GLU A 768 45.50 15.31 -1.25
C GLU A 768 46.21 14.17 -0.48
N PRO A 769 46.84 13.19 -1.16
CA PRO A 769 47.45 12.03 -0.48
C PRO A 769 48.58 12.39 0.49
N SER A 770 49.34 13.44 0.22
CA SER A 770 50.47 13.83 1.07
C SER A 770 50.03 14.42 2.42
N THR A 771 48.90 15.14 2.46
CA THR A 771 48.36 15.79 3.68
C THR A 771 47.16 15.05 4.27
N GLY A 772 46.50 14.15 3.54
CA GLY A 772 45.24 13.53 3.94
C GLY A 772 45.31 12.75 5.25
N GLY A 773 46.43 12.10 5.56
CA GLY A 773 46.61 11.44 6.85
C GLY A 773 46.69 12.41 8.04
N ALA A 774 47.18 13.64 7.83
CA ALA A 774 47.19 14.67 8.86
C ALA A 774 45.77 15.24 9.07
N LEU A 775 45.03 15.47 7.98
CA LEU A 775 43.63 15.89 8.04
C LEU A 775 42.77 14.85 8.77
N LEU A 776 42.90 13.57 8.41
CA LEU A 776 42.19 12.46 9.04
C LEU A 776 42.36 12.46 10.57
N ARG A 777 43.60 12.61 11.05
CA ARG A 777 43.88 12.68 12.50
C ARG A 777 43.31 13.94 13.13
N ALA A 778 43.38 15.08 12.46
CA ALA A 778 42.84 16.34 12.98
C ALA A 778 41.31 16.26 13.17
N LEU A 779 40.58 15.81 12.14
CA LEU A 779 39.13 15.66 12.19
C LEU A 779 38.69 14.63 13.23
N GLN A 780 39.37 13.47 13.30
CA GLN A 780 39.03 12.41 14.27
C GLN A 780 39.22 12.84 15.73
N THR A 781 40.07 13.84 16.01
CA THR A 781 40.32 14.36 17.36
C THR A 781 39.41 15.53 17.76
N MET A 782 38.54 15.99 16.87
CA MET A 782 37.56 17.04 17.21
C MET A 782 36.56 16.54 18.24
N ALA A 783 36.05 17.46 19.06
CA ALA A 783 35.15 17.12 20.16
C ALA A 783 33.74 16.78 19.65
N ASP A 784 33.27 17.48 18.60
CA ASP A 784 32.02 17.20 17.92
C ASP A 784 32.23 17.08 16.40
N SER A 785 31.57 16.11 15.78
CA SER A 785 31.46 15.99 14.32
C SER A 785 30.79 17.19 13.66
N TRP A 786 30.05 18.01 14.41
CA TRP A 786 29.43 19.24 13.89
C TRP A 786 30.40 20.41 13.78
N ASP A 787 31.62 20.29 14.32
CA ASP A 787 32.66 21.31 14.21
C ASP A 787 33.31 21.33 12.81
N TYR A 788 33.02 20.34 11.95
CA TYR A 788 33.50 20.27 10.58
C TYR A 788 32.44 19.66 9.64
N ARG A 789 32.66 19.77 8.33
CA ARG A 789 31.83 19.11 7.31
C ARG A 789 32.71 18.70 6.13
N LEU A 790 32.53 17.49 5.61
CA LEU A 790 33.11 17.13 4.31
C LEU A 790 32.31 17.81 3.19
N PRO A 791 32.95 18.58 2.30
CA PRO A 791 32.24 19.40 1.31
C PRO A 791 31.65 18.55 0.17
N GLN A 792 30.47 18.96 -0.30
CA GLN A 792 29.94 18.56 -1.60
C GLN A 792 30.51 19.46 -2.71
N GLU A 793 30.33 19.08 -3.98
CA GLU A 793 30.86 19.83 -5.13
C GLU A 793 30.31 21.26 -5.15
N GLY A 794 31.20 22.25 -5.09
CA GLY A 794 30.84 23.67 -5.11
C GLY A 794 30.43 24.23 -3.75
N ASP A 795 30.60 23.46 -2.67
CA ASP A 795 30.38 23.91 -1.30
C ASP A 795 31.48 24.92 -0.87
N GLU A 796 31.13 25.89 -0.03
CA GLU A 796 32.06 26.89 0.51
C GLU A 796 33.17 26.30 1.41
N HIS A 797 32.99 25.07 1.90
CA HIS A 797 33.95 24.35 2.74
C HIS A 797 35.03 23.62 1.95
N GLU A 798 35.06 23.74 0.60
CA GLU A 798 36.16 23.20 -0.21
C GLU A 798 37.48 23.95 0.06
N ILE A 799 38.56 23.19 0.26
CA ILE A 799 39.92 23.72 0.45
C ILE A 799 40.73 23.44 -0.82
N LYS A 800 41.23 24.51 -1.46
CA LYS A 800 42.04 24.44 -2.68
C LYS A 800 43.35 25.22 -2.53
N GLU A 801 44.07 24.98 -1.43
CA GLU A 801 45.29 25.72 -1.06
C GLU A 801 46.49 24.80 -0.88
N VAL A 802 47.46 24.80 -1.80
CA VAL A 802 48.66 23.94 -1.73
C VAL A 802 49.39 24.13 -0.38
N PRO A 803 49.71 23.06 0.38
CA PRO A 803 49.61 21.63 0.01
C PRO A 803 48.29 20.94 0.39
N PHE A 804 47.31 21.65 0.96
CA PHE A 804 46.03 21.08 1.41
C PHE A 804 44.96 21.13 0.30
N GLN A 805 44.41 19.97 -0.05
CA GLN A 805 43.22 19.89 -0.89
C GLN A 805 42.14 19.07 -0.20
N LEU A 806 40.93 19.61 -0.14
CA LEU A 806 39.70 18.94 0.26
C LEU A 806 38.60 19.40 -0.71
N ILE A 807 38.18 18.51 -1.61
CA ILE A 807 37.33 18.88 -2.76
C ILE A 807 36.10 17.99 -2.77
N GLY A 808 34.92 18.59 -2.94
CA GLY A 808 33.69 17.86 -3.17
C GLY A 808 33.68 17.20 -4.54
N TRP A 809 33.15 15.97 -4.61
CA TRP A 809 33.15 15.18 -5.85
C TRP A 809 31.79 14.57 -6.18
N LEU A 810 30.84 14.68 -5.25
CA LEU A 810 29.42 14.43 -5.44
C LEU A 810 28.71 15.79 -5.44
N ALA A 811 27.62 15.90 -6.20
CA ALA A 811 26.79 17.11 -6.25
C ALA A 811 25.45 16.83 -5.58
N GLU A 812 24.95 17.80 -4.81
CA GLU A 812 23.58 17.78 -4.29
C GLU A 812 22.58 17.94 -5.45
N ASP A 813 21.47 17.21 -5.40
CA ASP A 813 20.38 17.24 -6.38
C ASP A 813 19.07 17.55 -5.65
N TRP A 814 19.02 18.73 -5.01
CA TRP A 814 17.82 19.19 -4.33
C TRP A 814 16.70 19.45 -5.34
N ARG A 815 15.58 18.77 -5.14
CA ARG A 815 14.33 18.99 -5.87
C ARG A 815 13.20 19.21 -4.88
N ASP A 816 12.35 20.18 -5.20
CA ASP A 816 11.08 20.39 -4.48
C ASP A 816 10.23 19.10 -4.58
N SER A 817 9.37 18.87 -3.58
CA SER A 817 8.41 17.77 -3.67
C SER A 817 7.42 18.04 -4.79
N GLY A 818 7.15 17.01 -5.60
CA GLY A 818 6.19 17.08 -6.70
C GLY A 818 4.82 16.52 -6.32
N LEU A 819 3.94 16.40 -7.31
CA LEU A 819 2.60 15.79 -7.16
C LEU A 819 2.63 14.35 -6.62
N ASP A 820 3.78 13.68 -6.73
CA ASP A 820 4.05 12.32 -6.25
C ASP A 820 4.49 12.25 -4.78
N GLU A 821 4.49 13.36 -4.04
CA GLU A 821 4.80 13.37 -2.59
C GLU A 821 3.83 12.50 -1.79
N LYS A 822 2.54 12.53 -2.14
CA LYS A 822 1.45 11.80 -1.47
C LYS A 822 1.16 10.43 -2.10
N ASP A 823 2.05 9.91 -2.95
CA ASP A 823 1.92 8.55 -3.49
C ASP A 823 2.13 7.52 -2.35
N PRO A 824 1.15 6.65 -2.05
CA PRO A 824 1.31 5.62 -1.01
C PRO A 824 2.42 4.61 -1.33
N PHE A 825 2.77 4.41 -2.59
CA PHE A 825 3.83 3.49 -3.00
C PHE A 825 5.23 4.07 -2.85
N ARG A 826 5.37 5.41 -2.77
CA ARG A 826 6.60 6.10 -2.39
C ARG A 826 7.01 5.78 -0.95
N ALA A 827 6.06 5.72 -0.03
CA ALA A 827 6.32 5.57 1.40
C ALA A 827 7.34 6.63 1.91
N SER A 828 8.28 6.28 2.79
CA SER A 828 9.33 7.21 3.27
C SER A 828 10.47 7.49 2.28
N THR A 829 10.35 7.10 1.01
CA THR A 829 11.47 7.30 0.05
C THR A 829 11.66 8.75 -0.35
N LEU A 830 12.92 9.12 -0.57
CA LEU A 830 13.31 10.44 -1.03
C LEU A 830 13.50 10.44 -2.55
N THR A 831 13.51 11.65 -3.11
CA THR A 831 14.05 11.91 -4.45
C THR A 831 15.55 11.57 -4.50
N VAL A 832 16.13 11.58 -5.69
CA VAL A 832 17.59 11.44 -5.83
C VAL A 832 18.24 12.68 -5.21
N VAL A 833 18.84 12.53 -4.04
CA VAL A 833 19.41 13.66 -3.28
C VAL A 833 20.87 13.98 -3.63
N CYS A 834 21.57 13.02 -4.24
CA CYS A 834 22.97 13.14 -4.60
C CYS A 834 23.27 12.46 -5.94
N ARG A 835 24.27 12.98 -6.66
CA ARG A 835 24.74 12.47 -7.95
C ARG A 835 26.25 12.65 -8.11
N PRO A 836 26.91 11.94 -9.04
CA PRO A 836 28.31 12.17 -9.35
C PRO A 836 28.56 13.63 -9.78
N GLY A 837 29.56 14.28 -9.19
CA GLY A 837 29.93 15.65 -9.52
C GLY A 837 30.53 15.80 -10.92
N ARG A 838 30.66 17.04 -11.39
CA ARG A 838 31.25 17.40 -12.69
C ARG A 838 32.66 16.85 -12.85
N LEU A 839 33.48 16.88 -11.79
CA LEU A 839 34.88 16.42 -11.86
C LEU A 839 34.97 14.92 -12.22
N VAL A 840 34.30 14.05 -11.46
CA VAL A 840 34.30 12.61 -11.73
C VAL A 840 33.54 12.27 -13.02
N SER A 841 32.46 13.01 -13.30
CA SER A 841 31.67 12.83 -14.53
C SER A 841 32.49 13.10 -15.79
N ALA A 842 33.29 14.16 -15.79
CA ALA A 842 34.18 14.49 -16.90
C ALA A 842 35.34 13.49 -17.02
N ALA A 843 35.98 13.15 -15.90
CA ALA A 843 37.12 12.23 -15.88
C ALA A 843 36.78 10.81 -16.35
N CYS A 844 35.60 10.30 -15.98
CA CYS A 844 35.15 8.95 -16.32
C CYS A 844 34.18 8.91 -17.51
N GLY A 845 33.84 10.06 -18.10
CA GLY A 845 32.88 10.17 -19.19
C GLY A 845 31.49 9.62 -18.83
N LEU A 846 31.01 9.92 -17.61
CA LEU A 846 29.81 9.33 -17.06
C LEU A 846 28.55 9.72 -17.85
N ARG A 847 27.69 8.73 -18.09
CA ARG A 847 26.36 8.89 -18.67
C ARG A 847 25.32 8.30 -17.74
N ARG A 848 24.21 9.02 -17.55
CA ARG A 848 23.06 8.49 -16.80
C ARG A 848 22.35 7.41 -17.62
N SER A 849 21.71 6.48 -16.93
CA SER A 849 20.86 5.47 -17.55
C SER A 849 19.79 6.08 -18.48
N PRO A 850 19.59 5.53 -19.71
CA PRO A 850 18.57 6.03 -20.64
C PRO A 850 17.13 5.88 -20.14
N ASP A 851 16.87 4.88 -19.30
CA ASP A 851 15.56 4.60 -18.69
C ASP A 851 15.21 5.51 -17.49
N GLY A 852 16.08 6.47 -17.17
CA GLY A 852 15.91 7.42 -16.07
C GLY A 852 16.35 6.88 -14.71
N GLN A 853 16.73 5.60 -14.57
CA GLN A 853 17.22 5.04 -13.31
C GLN A 853 18.44 5.83 -12.79
N PRO A 854 18.61 6.01 -11.47
CA PRO A 854 19.70 6.78 -10.90
C PRO A 854 20.99 5.95 -10.84
N CYS A 855 21.43 5.52 -12.03
CA CYS A 855 22.64 4.77 -12.30
C CYS A 855 23.49 5.54 -13.32
N TRP A 856 24.81 5.56 -13.11
CA TRP A 856 25.75 6.24 -14.00
C TRP A 856 26.81 5.27 -14.49
N PHE A 857 26.98 5.22 -15.81
CA PHE A 857 27.84 4.28 -16.51
C PHE A 857 29.05 5.02 -17.09
N THR A 858 30.19 4.34 -17.14
CA THR A 858 31.31 4.78 -17.97
C THR A 858 31.01 4.51 -19.45
N ARG A 859 31.81 5.07 -20.36
CA ARG A 859 31.62 4.83 -21.80
C ARG A 859 31.88 3.38 -22.20
N ASP A 860 32.83 2.74 -21.53
CA ASP A 860 33.39 1.44 -21.92
C ASP A 860 32.82 0.25 -21.11
N SER A 861 31.93 0.50 -20.14
CA SER A 861 31.35 -0.53 -19.27
C SER A 861 29.84 -0.60 -19.36
N GLU A 862 29.31 -1.82 -19.36
CA GLU A 862 27.89 -2.11 -19.20
C GLU A 862 27.47 -2.11 -17.72
N ALA A 863 28.40 -2.23 -16.78
CA ALA A 863 28.11 -2.16 -15.35
C ALA A 863 28.15 -0.70 -14.86
N PRO A 864 27.19 -0.26 -14.02
CA PRO A 864 27.17 1.11 -13.52
C PRO A 864 28.37 1.37 -12.60
N MET A 865 29.04 2.52 -12.80
CA MET A 865 30.04 3.00 -11.86
C MET A 865 29.38 3.46 -10.57
N PHE A 866 28.28 4.22 -10.67
CA PHE A 866 27.49 4.69 -9.52
C PHE A 866 26.07 4.17 -9.56
N ARG A 867 25.52 3.89 -8.38
CA ARG A 867 24.11 3.52 -8.18
C ARG A 867 23.57 4.19 -6.92
N PHE A 868 22.45 4.88 -7.07
CA PHE A 868 21.68 5.40 -5.93
C PHE A 868 20.55 4.41 -5.58
N GLU A 869 20.39 4.14 -4.30
CA GLU A 869 19.30 3.32 -3.77
C GLU A 869 18.61 4.06 -2.63
N CYS A 870 17.28 4.02 -2.58
CA CYS A 870 16.51 4.46 -1.42
C CYS A 870 15.48 3.40 -1.01
N TRP A 871 15.18 3.33 0.28
CA TRP A 871 14.24 2.37 0.85
C TRP A 871 13.46 3.01 2.01
N GLY A 872 12.30 2.45 2.31
CA GLY A 872 11.43 2.91 3.39
C GLY A 872 10.11 2.15 3.37
N GLY A 873 9.56 1.87 4.56
CA GLY A 873 8.19 1.40 4.72
C GLY A 873 7.22 2.58 4.83
N PRO A 874 5.89 2.35 4.72
CA PRO A 874 4.91 3.37 5.03
C PRO A 874 5.10 3.88 6.48
N LEU A 875 4.83 5.17 6.68
CA LEU A 875 4.81 5.78 8.01
C LEU A 875 3.43 5.50 8.62
N ASP A 876 3.39 5.04 9.88
CA ASP A 876 2.13 4.95 10.62
C ASP A 876 1.71 6.37 11.03
N ASP A 877 0.43 6.73 10.87
CA ASP A 877 -0.10 8.05 11.27
C ASP A 877 0.10 8.33 12.78
N ASP A 878 0.14 7.27 13.61
CA ASP A 878 0.44 7.31 15.05
C ASP A 878 1.92 7.01 15.37
N GLU A 879 2.83 7.51 14.53
CA GLU A 879 4.27 7.27 14.60
C GLU A 879 4.93 7.41 15.99
N PRO A 880 4.52 8.36 16.87
CA PRO A 880 5.10 8.47 18.22
C PRO A 880 4.85 7.22 19.09
N TYR A 881 3.77 6.49 18.82
CA TYR A 881 3.30 5.36 19.63
C TYR A 881 3.47 4.00 18.96
N SER A 882 3.73 3.95 17.65
CA SER A 882 3.88 2.68 16.92
C SER A 882 5.07 1.87 17.39
N MET A 883 4.88 0.67 17.95
CA MET A 883 5.99 -0.21 18.35
C MET A 883 6.61 -1.00 17.17
N ARG A 884 6.21 -0.71 15.93
CA ARG A 884 6.69 -1.45 14.75
C ARG A 884 8.10 -1.01 14.36
N ARG A 885 8.83 -1.93 13.73
CA ARG A 885 10.13 -1.65 13.11
C ARG A 885 9.91 -0.74 11.91
N HIS A 886 10.58 0.40 11.87
CA HIS A 886 10.60 1.29 10.72
C HIS A 886 12.05 1.56 10.32
N VAL A 887 12.41 1.19 9.09
CA VAL A 887 13.75 1.43 8.54
C VAL A 887 13.61 2.13 7.20
N SER A 888 14.27 3.26 7.07
CA SER A 888 14.29 4.06 5.85
C SER A 888 15.68 4.64 5.62
N GLY A 889 15.96 5.03 4.38
CA GLY A 889 17.25 5.63 4.05
C GLY A 889 17.55 5.64 2.57
N HIS A 890 18.73 6.17 2.26
CA HIS A 890 19.33 6.11 0.94
C HIS A 890 20.84 5.88 1.04
N ARG A 891 21.43 5.39 -0.05
CA ARG A 891 22.88 5.28 -0.22
C ARG A 891 23.29 5.49 -1.67
N MET A 892 24.40 6.18 -1.88
CA MET A 892 25.16 6.23 -3.12
C MET A 892 26.28 5.21 -3.07
N LEU A 893 26.28 4.30 -4.03
CA LEU A 893 27.24 3.21 -4.16
C LEU A 893 28.16 3.50 -5.34
N VAL A 894 29.44 3.15 -5.20
CA VAL A 894 30.41 3.17 -6.30
C VAL A 894 31.12 1.83 -6.44
N THR A 895 31.34 1.39 -7.67
CA THR A 895 32.10 0.15 -7.94
C THR A 895 33.56 0.30 -7.51
N LYS A 896 34.06 -0.65 -6.71
CA LYS A 896 35.42 -0.63 -6.15
C LYS A 896 36.49 -0.43 -7.22
N GLU A 897 36.40 -1.20 -8.30
CA GLU A 897 37.36 -1.15 -9.42
C GLU A 897 37.38 0.23 -10.10
N HIS A 898 36.21 0.77 -10.43
CA HIS A 898 36.06 2.07 -11.06
C HIS A 898 36.54 3.21 -10.14
N LEU A 899 36.19 3.16 -8.85
CA LEU A 899 36.67 4.15 -7.87
C LEU A 899 38.20 4.12 -7.78
N ALA A 900 38.81 2.94 -7.72
CA ALA A 900 40.26 2.81 -7.64
C ALA A 900 40.96 3.33 -8.91
N GLY A 901 40.35 3.09 -10.09
CA GLY A 901 40.80 3.65 -11.36
C GLY A 901 40.76 5.18 -11.37
N PHE A 902 39.64 5.76 -10.92
CA PHE A 902 39.46 7.21 -10.83
C PHE A 902 40.45 7.87 -9.86
N LEU A 903 40.59 7.35 -8.63
CA LEU A 903 41.50 7.91 -7.62
C LEU A 903 42.96 7.90 -8.11
N ARG A 904 43.40 6.83 -8.80
CA ARG A 904 44.74 6.77 -9.40
C ARG A 904 44.94 7.79 -10.52
N ALA A 905 43.94 7.98 -11.38
CA ALA A 905 43.99 8.94 -12.47
C ALA A 905 44.00 10.38 -11.96
N ALA A 906 43.20 10.66 -10.93
CA ALA A 906 43.11 11.97 -10.29
C ALA A 906 44.29 12.29 -9.36
N GLN A 907 45.08 11.28 -8.97
CA GLN A 907 46.14 11.38 -7.95
C GLN A 907 45.64 11.88 -6.59
N LEU A 908 44.39 11.54 -6.25
CA LEU A 908 43.73 11.92 -5.01
C LEU A 908 43.34 10.66 -4.24
N ASP A 909 43.15 10.80 -2.94
CA ASP A 909 42.54 9.77 -2.10
C ASP A 909 41.13 10.21 -1.69
N LEU A 910 40.32 9.28 -1.19
CA LEU A 910 38.97 9.57 -0.68
C LEU A 910 39.00 9.61 0.84
N ILE A 911 38.43 10.65 1.45
CA ILE A 911 38.10 10.66 2.88
C ILE A 911 36.59 10.42 3.03
N VAL A 912 36.22 9.52 3.94
CA VAL A 912 34.84 9.13 4.22
C VAL A 912 34.58 9.29 5.71
N GLU A 913 33.50 9.95 6.06
CA GLU A 913 33.03 10.06 7.45
C GLU A 913 31.78 9.21 7.63
N VAL A 914 31.69 8.51 8.77
CA VAL A 914 30.49 7.81 9.22
C VAL A 914 30.06 8.38 10.57
N GLU A 915 28.97 9.15 10.58
CA GLU A 915 28.31 9.63 11.79
C GLU A 915 27.19 8.64 12.19
N VAL A 916 27.18 8.21 13.44
CA VAL A 916 26.08 7.41 14.00
C VAL A 916 25.54 8.10 15.25
N SER A 917 24.23 8.31 15.28
CA SER A 917 23.53 8.83 16.45
C SER A 917 22.54 7.81 16.98
N ARG A 918 22.60 7.53 18.28
CA ARG A 918 21.72 6.59 19.00
C ARG A 918 20.90 7.34 20.03
N ARG A 919 19.60 7.04 20.13
CA ARG A 919 18.70 7.64 21.12
C ARG A 919 17.61 6.68 21.62
N GLU A 920 17.08 6.98 22.80
CA GLU A 920 15.90 6.29 23.36
C GLU A 920 14.61 6.76 22.67
N ARG A 921 13.68 5.83 22.40
CA ARG A 921 12.36 6.13 21.85
C ARG A 921 11.34 6.36 22.97
N GLU A 922 10.45 7.34 22.77
CA GLU A 922 9.55 7.86 23.81
C GLU A 922 8.41 6.92 24.27
N ALA A 923 8.23 5.75 23.65
CA ALA A 923 7.12 4.82 23.94
C ALA A 923 7.01 4.38 25.42
N ARG A 924 8.05 4.60 26.23
CA ARG A 924 8.08 4.34 27.68
C ARG A 924 7.56 5.48 28.58
N ARG A 925 7.33 6.70 28.09
CA ARG A 925 6.84 7.78 28.96
C ARG A 925 5.36 7.57 29.27
N ARG A 926 5.07 7.09 30.48
CA ARG A 926 3.77 7.31 31.12
C ARG A 926 3.47 8.80 31.08
N ILE A 927 2.30 9.16 30.58
CA ILE A 927 1.76 10.53 30.59
C ILE A 927 1.99 11.13 31.98
N GLY A 928 2.89 12.11 32.10
CA GLY A 928 3.11 12.85 33.35
C GLY A 928 4.56 13.20 33.75
N THR A 929 5.61 12.63 33.15
CA THR A 929 7.00 13.03 33.45
C THR A 929 7.55 14.01 32.41
N GLN A 930 7.19 15.28 32.58
CA GLN A 930 7.79 16.41 31.88
C GLN A 930 9.11 16.75 32.59
N GLY A 931 10.28 16.36 32.06
CA GLY A 931 11.54 16.82 32.64
C GLY A 931 12.89 16.21 32.22
N ASP A 932 12.98 14.96 31.77
CA ASP A 932 14.29 14.37 31.43
C ASP A 932 14.58 14.44 29.93
N ASP A 933 15.67 15.13 29.56
CA ASP A 933 16.22 15.21 28.20
C ASP A 933 16.35 13.79 27.60
N GLN A 934 15.95 13.62 26.33
CA GLN A 934 16.10 12.34 25.64
C GLN A 934 17.58 11.92 25.65
N ARG A 935 17.87 10.72 26.16
CA ARG A 935 19.22 10.15 26.14
C ARG A 935 19.66 9.98 24.69
N LYS A 936 20.71 10.69 24.31
CA LYS A 936 21.27 10.69 22.95
C LYS A 936 22.78 10.63 23.03
N SER A 937 23.36 9.73 22.23
CA SER A 937 24.78 9.67 21.98
C SER A 937 25.07 9.82 20.50
N ARG A 938 26.23 10.37 20.19
CA ARG A 938 26.72 10.56 18.82
C ARG A 938 28.16 10.13 18.75
N PHE A 939 28.49 9.49 17.64
CA PHE A 939 29.82 8.99 17.37
C PHE A 939 30.16 9.26 15.90
N ALA A 940 31.44 9.48 15.61
CA ALA A 940 31.93 9.65 14.26
C ALA A 940 33.23 8.88 14.04
N ARG A 941 33.35 8.24 12.88
CA ARG A 941 34.55 7.53 12.46
C ARG A 941 34.94 7.95 11.07
N LEU A 942 36.20 8.36 10.88
CA LEU A 942 36.72 8.73 9.57
C LEU A 942 37.64 7.65 9.00
N TYR A 943 37.53 7.47 7.69
CA TYR A 943 38.35 6.59 6.88
C TYR A 943 39.03 7.36 5.76
N ARG A 944 40.26 6.98 5.44
CA ARG A 944 40.92 7.35 4.18
C ARG A 944 41.09 6.13 3.31
N LEU A 945 40.52 6.17 2.12
CA LEU A 945 40.67 5.16 1.08
C LEU A 945 41.78 5.61 0.12
N ASP A 946 42.94 4.96 0.20
CA ASP A 946 44.08 5.27 -0.66
C ASP A 946 43.86 4.77 -2.09
N SER A 947 44.42 5.48 -3.08
CA SER A 947 44.39 5.11 -4.51
C SER A 947 45.04 3.76 -4.85
N ARG A 948 45.79 3.16 -3.92
CA ARG A 948 46.41 1.83 -4.04
C ARG A 948 45.54 0.72 -3.42
N GLY A 949 44.36 1.05 -2.88
CA GLY A 949 43.41 0.11 -2.30
C GLY A 949 43.46 -0.08 -0.78
N GLY A 950 44.23 0.72 -0.05
CA GLY A 950 44.33 0.71 1.41
C GLY A 950 43.25 1.49 2.13
N ILE A 951 42.85 1.01 3.31
CA ILE A 951 41.95 1.71 4.21
C ILE A 951 42.72 2.08 5.50
N ASP A 952 42.81 3.39 5.74
CA ASP A 952 43.49 3.99 6.89
C ASP A 952 42.47 4.67 7.82
N ILE A 953 42.71 4.55 9.12
CA ILE A 953 42.05 5.31 10.21
C ILE A 953 43.10 6.21 10.89
N ALA A 954 42.67 7.04 11.85
CA ALA A 954 43.58 7.94 12.56
C ALA A 954 44.75 7.20 13.24
N GLU A 955 44.51 5.97 13.70
CA GLU A 955 45.47 5.09 14.36
C GLU A 955 46.42 4.37 13.39
N GLY A 956 46.10 4.31 12.09
CA GLY A 956 46.93 3.66 11.06
C GLY A 956 46.13 2.84 10.04
N ARG A 957 46.83 2.00 9.27
CA ARG A 957 46.23 1.14 8.25
C ARG A 957 45.54 -0.06 8.88
N ILE A 958 44.28 -0.30 8.56
CA ILE A 958 43.48 -1.43 9.07
C ILE A 958 43.17 -2.51 8.04
N GLY A 959 43.45 -2.28 6.76
CA GLY A 959 43.27 -3.29 5.74
C GLY A 959 43.26 -2.75 4.31
N THR A 960 42.47 -3.40 3.46
CA THR A 960 42.20 -2.98 2.08
C THR A 960 40.70 -2.83 1.85
N TRP A 961 40.32 -1.88 0.98
CA TRP A 961 38.94 -1.68 0.54
C TRP A 961 38.69 -2.25 -0.86
N THR A 962 39.76 -2.58 -1.60
CA THR A 962 39.69 -3.17 -2.96
C THR A 962 39.66 -4.69 -2.96
N GLY A 963 40.04 -5.35 -1.87
CA GLY A 963 39.88 -6.80 -1.73
C GLY A 963 38.42 -7.18 -1.50
N ASP A 964 38.07 -8.40 -1.91
CA ASP A 964 36.89 -9.07 -1.38
C ASP A 964 37.11 -9.25 0.13
N CYS A 965 36.18 -8.79 0.98
CA CYS A 965 36.27 -9.07 2.42
C CYS A 965 36.35 -10.60 2.61
N PRO A 966 37.22 -11.11 3.49
CA PRO A 966 37.27 -12.53 3.81
C PRO A 966 35.96 -13.02 4.45
#